data_AF-A0A1S7UK82-F1
#
_entry.id   AF-A0A1S7UK82-F1
#
_cell.length_a   1.000
_cell.length_b   1.000
_cell.length_c   1.000
_cell.angle_alpha   90.00
_cell.angle_beta   90.00
_cell.angle_gamma   90.00
#
_symmetry.space_group_name_H-M   'P 1'
#
loop_
_entity.id
_entity.type
_entity.pdbx_description
1 polymer ?
#
loop_
_entity_poly.entity_id
_entity_poly.type
_entity_poly.pdbx_seq_one_letter_code
_entity_poly.pdbx_strand_id
1 'polypeptide(L)'
;MCLGTGEFVLITTSPLRDKSPEFTFKDPSDSGQPDFGVSLLTPLETPGHLGPFLRAQFDGWKPDREPTEALVEDLNRCRNGEYYMRGCVTQRRRDIPCFPEEPQCYGQSTFANAFKYWYFSGVRSCDNLTCKARKEALERSAPECRWAPFRDIVLTCIACWRPAYEVLPFDMMLPKEDDTVHPSGAFCIDVRGMVNLWLWATRLISGPVSQLVQELVMKGNSDDAFFRLWQTFKPDHNLRATESSRKFHERGFCVNRLWNVSFQSRRGIADIPYIVEKALESSAFKSGSKHMDCTEESCLIAHENSTLVKQAHKCPSGSCSDEVAFPPVVLNKAFDLGARTSPLGAHPFEITAWRIPGPGQKPSSLCTPCDDYVAISHVWSDGTGVGMKSGAGIVNACLFEYFSDIAKRDEVSCNGVWWDAISIPTERHARAIAMDSMLENYENAKVTVVHDQDLLEFEWKEDGSPAVAMVLSSWFTRGWTAAELWASRGHPVKVLFKDPNDPTGQRPLIKDLDMDILAGDLSRWFDPETEGHQSPYNNRALAPTDTLPELAHMIATDILALFRWTEHQTIPDLQALLRMLQTRVTSWARDRTLIAALLCLPRDAIDSTTTTPQMTQKILANFGSLRTTEIINHRVPMSSDGPWDWAPQSIFELGQWSLSNDPMGGWSYIQENGSIKCEFLAYEVLQEDVITEYRHHPALAARISVALSKRRSCLLLTTRRIQQEDTYILFQPVSVTAWMVIGRWIGCVSLKTQLGASRRHLQVWNKDSNGRDIIGLSPPTYVLGKSRSSIGKSLPVMNFESAFSALEALRRNTSAVIPKTWCLSTSNLEEPLISPPQPVYIYGPSAGLILNIGRTGPTHPSGTVVFDTKGHVNWIQLSFFSGLIDSLNLDEMVACPKDHDGCNGVATITWSLPCSEGDYYACWAVVPLVYTYVFHVTTEIHAAGGNYDMAIGSNTFNDDIKAHLIRNEAPGTYLQTCNPCGKCTSCLKK
;
A
#
# COMPACT_ATOMS: atom_id res chain seq x y z
N MET A 1 -14.20 -21.90 31.91
CA MET A 1 -15.68 -21.89 31.91
C MET A 1 -16.16 -22.88 30.87
N CYS A 2 -17.24 -23.61 31.18
CA CYS A 2 -17.58 -24.95 30.67
C CYS A 2 -17.51 -25.14 29.15
N LEU A 3 -16.70 -26.11 28.71
CA LEU A 3 -16.71 -26.70 27.37
C LEU A 3 -17.78 -27.80 27.33
N GLY A 4 -18.92 -27.51 26.71
CA GLY A 4 -19.94 -28.51 26.38
C GLY A 4 -19.88 -28.82 24.88
N THR A 5 -19.50 -30.04 24.53
CA THR A 5 -19.60 -30.60 23.18
C THR A 5 -21.08 -30.85 22.86
N GLY A 6 -21.72 -29.94 22.11
CA GLY A 6 -23.03 -30.18 21.53
C GLY A 6 -22.91 -31.03 20.27
N GLU A 7 -23.40 -32.27 20.31
CA GLU A 7 -23.61 -33.08 19.12
C GLU A 7 -24.74 -32.49 18.27
N PHE A 8 -24.47 -32.27 16.98
CA PHE A 8 -25.52 -32.03 15.99
C PHE A 8 -26.11 -33.38 15.57
N VAL A 9 -27.35 -33.66 15.96
CA VAL A 9 -28.07 -34.84 15.48
C VAL A 9 -28.78 -34.48 14.19
N LEU A 10 -28.23 -34.94 13.06
CA LEU A 10 -28.94 -34.96 11.78
C LEU A 10 -29.89 -36.16 11.80
N ILE A 11 -31.19 -35.91 12.02
CA ILE A 11 -32.20 -36.98 11.96
C ILE A 11 -32.40 -37.35 10.48
N THR A 12 -31.65 -38.33 9.99
CA THR A 12 -31.92 -38.97 8.70
C THR A 12 -33.14 -39.88 8.86
N THR A 13 -34.29 -39.47 8.33
CA THR A 13 -35.45 -40.36 8.16
C THR A 13 -35.57 -40.83 6.71
N SER A 14 -35.98 -42.09 6.57
CA SER A 14 -36.25 -42.86 5.34
C SER A 14 -37.17 -42.14 4.33
N PRO A 15 -37.31 -42.60 3.06
CA PRO A 15 -37.72 -41.76 1.94
C PRO A 15 -39.22 -41.46 1.97
N LEU A 16 -39.58 -40.33 2.56
CA LEU A 16 -40.88 -39.69 2.37
C LEU A 16 -40.64 -38.28 1.84
N ARG A 17 -41.16 -38.02 0.64
CA ARG A 17 -40.90 -36.86 -0.21
C ARG A 17 -41.40 -35.50 0.32
N ASP A 18 -41.95 -35.41 1.54
CA ASP A 18 -42.79 -34.26 1.94
C ASP A 18 -42.38 -33.55 3.24
N LYS A 19 -41.17 -33.76 3.78
CA LYS A 19 -40.70 -32.99 4.95
C LYS A 19 -39.62 -31.97 4.57
N SER A 20 -39.97 -30.70 4.74
CA SER A 20 -39.07 -29.57 4.77
C SER A 20 -37.91 -29.79 5.75
N PRO A 21 -36.67 -29.43 5.40
CA PRO A 21 -35.57 -29.45 6.36
C PRO A 21 -35.82 -28.44 7.49
N GLU A 22 -35.70 -28.90 8.73
CA GLU A 22 -35.74 -28.07 9.94
C GLU A 22 -34.31 -27.81 10.43
N PHE A 23 -33.99 -26.55 10.71
CA PHE A 23 -32.71 -26.13 11.27
C PHE A 23 -32.92 -25.56 12.67
N THR A 24 -32.32 -26.18 13.69
CA THR A 24 -32.32 -25.66 15.05
C THR A 24 -31.02 -24.94 15.37
N PHE A 25 -31.11 -23.69 15.81
CA PHE A 25 -29.98 -22.88 16.29
C PHE A 25 -30.01 -22.81 17.81
N LYS A 26 -28.84 -22.96 18.44
CA LYS A 26 -28.64 -22.75 19.88
C LYS A 26 -27.88 -21.46 20.08
N ASP A 27 -28.39 -20.59 20.95
CA ASP A 27 -27.65 -19.42 21.41
C ASP A 27 -26.55 -19.89 22.39
N PRO A 28 -25.26 -19.71 22.07
CA PRO A 28 -24.18 -20.09 22.98
C PRO A 28 -24.08 -19.21 24.23
N SER A 29 -24.77 -18.06 24.28
CA SER A 29 -24.70 -17.09 25.36
C SER A 29 -25.82 -17.18 26.40
N ASP A 30 -26.91 -17.91 26.11
CA ASP A 30 -28.05 -18.07 27.03
C ASP A 30 -28.55 -19.51 27.07
N SER A 31 -28.17 -20.25 28.13
CA SER A 31 -28.60 -21.64 28.35
C SER A 31 -30.08 -21.80 28.74
N GLY A 32 -30.85 -20.70 28.81
CA GLY A 32 -32.24 -20.68 29.27
C GLY A 32 -33.30 -20.49 28.17
N GLN A 33 -32.93 -20.13 26.94
CA GLN A 33 -33.90 -19.96 25.85
C GLN A 33 -34.16 -21.24 25.05
N PRO A 34 -35.39 -21.43 24.52
CA PRO A 34 -35.73 -22.58 23.68
C PRO A 34 -34.97 -22.54 22.34
N ASP A 35 -34.55 -23.72 21.85
CA ASP A 35 -33.89 -23.90 20.56
C ASP A 35 -34.70 -23.25 19.43
N PHE A 36 -34.05 -22.40 18.62
CA PHE A 36 -34.71 -21.70 17.53
C PHE A 36 -34.81 -22.60 16.30
N GLY A 37 -35.98 -23.17 16.02
CA GLY A 37 -36.24 -24.04 14.88
C GLY A 37 -36.76 -23.27 13.66
N VAL A 38 -36.00 -23.20 12.58
CA VAL A 38 -36.45 -22.70 11.27
C VAL A 38 -36.96 -23.88 10.44
N SER A 39 -38.27 -23.92 10.17
CA SER A 39 -38.88 -24.88 9.25
C SER A 39 -38.99 -24.26 7.85
N LEU A 40 -38.26 -24.82 6.86
CA LEU A 40 -38.23 -24.27 5.49
C LEU A 40 -39.45 -24.74 4.70
N LEU A 41 -40.54 -23.99 4.73
CA LEU A 41 -41.78 -24.30 4.00
C LEU A 41 -41.61 -24.15 2.48
N THR A 42 -41.05 -25.14 1.76
CA THR A 42 -41.40 -25.49 0.36
C THR A 42 -40.54 -26.63 -0.22
N PRO A 43 -41.15 -27.69 -0.79
CA PRO A 43 -40.54 -28.53 -1.80
C PRO A 43 -40.93 -28.00 -3.19
N LEU A 44 -40.01 -27.35 -3.90
CA LEU A 44 -40.21 -27.02 -5.32
C LEU A 44 -39.35 -27.96 -6.17
N GLU A 45 -40.00 -28.90 -6.85
CA GLU A 45 -39.43 -29.57 -8.00
C GLU A 45 -39.13 -28.51 -9.07
N THR A 46 -37.89 -28.44 -9.54
CA THR A 46 -37.52 -27.64 -10.72
C THR A 46 -38.43 -28.03 -11.90
N PRO A 47 -39.16 -27.09 -12.54
CA PRO A 47 -40.06 -27.41 -13.64
C PRO A 47 -39.29 -28.02 -14.82
N GLY A 48 -39.66 -29.24 -15.22
CA GLY A 48 -39.03 -30.00 -16.31
C GLY A 48 -39.25 -29.44 -17.73
N HIS A 49 -39.67 -28.18 -17.88
CA HIS A 49 -40.19 -27.64 -19.14
C HIS A 49 -39.24 -26.66 -19.86
N LEU A 50 -38.07 -26.38 -19.29
CA LEU A 50 -37.11 -25.39 -19.85
C LEU A 50 -36.05 -25.99 -20.79
N GLY A 51 -36.02 -27.32 -20.95
CA GLY A 51 -35.02 -28.04 -21.75
C GLY A 51 -34.99 -27.72 -23.26
N PRO A 52 -36.13 -27.49 -23.96
CA PRO A 52 -36.09 -27.32 -25.42
C PRO A 52 -35.81 -25.88 -25.90
N PHE A 53 -36.09 -24.86 -25.10
CA PHE A 53 -36.09 -23.47 -25.58
C PHE A 53 -34.68 -22.84 -25.67
N LEU A 54 -33.70 -23.41 -24.96
CA LEU A 54 -32.34 -22.84 -24.85
C LEU A 54 -31.29 -23.52 -25.75
N ARG A 55 -31.60 -24.68 -26.38
CA ARG A 55 -30.69 -25.33 -27.34
C ARG A 55 -30.48 -24.50 -28.61
N ALA A 56 -31.43 -23.63 -28.98
CA ALA A 56 -31.37 -22.89 -30.24
C ALA A 56 -30.46 -21.64 -30.23
N GLN A 57 -29.88 -21.25 -29.09
CA GLN A 57 -29.06 -20.03 -28.99
C GLN A 57 -27.54 -20.26 -28.94
N PHE A 58 -27.07 -21.51 -28.93
CA PHE A 58 -25.64 -21.83 -28.68
C PHE A 58 -24.97 -22.75 -29.71
N ASP A 59 -25.56 -22.94 -30.90
CA ASP A 59 -24.98 -23.73 -32.01
C ASP A 59 -23.67 -23.14 -32.61
N GLY A 60 -23.05 -22.15 -31.95
CA GLY A 60 -21.82 -21.49 -32.39
C GLY A 60 -20.53 -21.87 -31.64
N TRP A 61 -20.59 -22.61 -30.53
CA TRP A 61 -19.38 -23.02 -29.80
C TRP A 61 -18.96 -24.44 -30.22
N LYS A 62 -17.92 -24.53 -31.05
CA LYS A 62 -17.26 -25.79 -31.40
C LYS A 62 -15.88 -25.84 -30.73
N PRO A 63 -15.62 -26.76 -29.80
CA PRO A 63 -14.26 -26.99 -29.31
C PRO A 63 -13.39 -27.61 -30.42
N ASP A 64 -12.13 -27.18 -30.56
CA ASP A 64 -11.21 -27.65 -31.61
C ASP A 64 -10.74 -29.10 -31.44
N ARG A 65 -11.05 -29.74 -30.31
CA ARG A 65 -10.98 -31.21 -30.13
C ARG A 65 -12.12 -31.69 -29.24
N GLU A 66 -12.74 -32.79 -29.63
CA GLU A 66 -13.74 -33.47 -28.79
C GLU A 66 -13.07 -33.98 -27.50
N PRO A 67 -13.64 -33.70 -26.31
CA PRO A 67 -13.20 -34.31 -25.05
C PRO A 67 -13.18 -35.84 -25.16
N THR A 68 -12.29 -36.51 -24.43
CA THR A 68 -12.24 -37.98 -24.44
C THR A 68 -13.60 -38.55 -24.03
N GLU A 69 -14.06 -39.61 -24.70
CA GLU A 69 -15.38 -40.23 -24.42
C GLU A 69 -15.56 -40.56 -22.93
N ALA A 70 -14.49 -40.98 -22.25
CA ALA A 70 -14.49 -41.26 -20.81
C ALA A 70 -14.76 -40.01 -19.95
N LEU A 71 -14.19 -38.85 -20.30
CA LEU A 71 -14.43 -37.59 -19.59
C LEU A 71 -15.84 -37.07 -19.85
N VAL A 72 -16.31 -37.19 -21.10
CA VAL A 72 -17.70 -36.84 -21.47
C VAL A 72 -18.70 -37.71 -20.71
N GLU A 73 -18.45 -39.00 -20.62
CA GLU A 73 -19.28 -39.94 -19.88
C GLU A 73 -19.28 -39.65 -18.36
N ASP A 74 -18.12 -39.31 -17.78
CA ASP A 74 -18.02 -38.97 -16.36
C ASP A 74 -18.70 -37.62 -16.02
N LEU A 75 -18.54 -36.61 -16.89
CA LEU A 75 -19.22 -35.31 -16.77
C LEU A 75 -20.73 -35.44 -16.93
N ASN A 76 -21.20 -36.26 -17.88
CA ASN A 76 -22.63 -36.53 -18.09
C ASN A 76 -23.27 -37.28 -16.90
N ARG A 77 -22.47 -37.98 -16.08
CA ARG A 77 -22.93 -38.66 -14.85
C ARG A 77 -22.89 -37.75 -13.62
N CYS A 78 -22.25 -36.59 -13.69
CA CYS A 78 -22.22 -35.64 -12.59
C CYS A 78 -23.59 -34.94 -12.47
N ARG A 79 -24.31 -35.17 -11.36
CA ARG A 79 -25.63 -34.53 -11.11
C ARG A 79 -25.58 -33.00 -11.10
N ASN A 80 -24.41 -32.43 -10.84
CA ASN A 80 -24.21 -30.99 -10.83
C ASN A 80 -23.59 -30.47 -12.15
N GLY A 81 -23.30 -31.31 -13.15
CA GLY A 81 -22.61 -30.92 -14.39
C GLY A 81 -23.43 -30.08 -15.37
N GLU A 82 -24.74 -30.34 -15.50
CA GLU A 82 -25.61 -29.68 -16.51
C GLU A 82 -25.91 -28.19 -16.26
N TYR A 83 -25.56 -27.64 -15.10
CA TYR A 83 -25.99 -26.31 -14.70
C TYR A 83 -25.18 -25.18 -15.34
N TYR A 84 -23.93 -25.45 -15.76
CA TYR A 84 -23.10 -24.49 -16.50
C TYR A 84 -23.85 -23.97 -17.76
N MET A 85 -24.74 -24.80 -18.32
CA MET A 85 -25.54 -24.50 -19.51
C MET A 85 -26.83 -23.71 -19.20
N ARG A 86 -27.21 -23.55 -17.93
CA ARG A 86 -28.38 -22.77 -17.50
C ARG A 86 -27.87 -21.45 -16.93
N GLY A 87 -27.38 -20.56 -17.80
CA GLY A 87 -26.93 -19.23 -17.41
C GLY A 87 -27.92 -18.56 -16.45
N CYS A 88 -27.40 -17.77 -15.50
CA CYS A 88 -28.16 -17.03 -14.47
C CYS A 88 -29.47 -16.45 -15.03
N VAL A 89 -30.56 -17.22 -14.99
CA VAL A 89 -31.86 -16.72 -15.41
C VAL A 89 -32.29 -15.79 -14.30
N THR A 90 -32.41 -14.51 -14.61
CA THR A 90 -33.05 -13.48 -13.78
C THR A 90 -34.55 -13.78 -13.62
N GLN A 91 -34.90 -14.95 -13.10
CA GLN A 91 -36.26 -15.26 -12.67
C GLN A 91 -36.63 -14.28 -11.56
N ARG A 92 -37.84 -13.75 -11.66
CA ARG A 92 -38.38 -12.69 -10.79
C ARG A 92 -38.23 -13.10 -9.32
N ARG A 93 -37.53 -12.27 -8.53
CA ARG A 93 -37.28 -12.34 -7.08
C ARG A 93 -38.54 -12.44 -6.17
N ARG A 94 -39.74 -12.77 -6.68
CA ARG A 94 -40.99 -12.67 -5.93
C ARG A 94 -41.27 -13.85 -4.99
N ASP A 95 -40.64 -14.99 -5.19
CA ASP A 95 -40.87 -16.22 -4.40
C ASP A 95 -39.59 -16.69 -3.67
N ILE A 96 -38.75 -15.75 -3.21
CA ILE A 96 -37.62 -16.11 -2.33
C ILE A 96 -38.23 -16.59 -1.00
N PRO A 97 -37.81 -17.74 -0.44
CA PRO A 97 -38.15 -18.10 0.93
C PRO A 97 -37.67 -16.97 1.85
N CYS A 98 -38.60 -16.11 2.28
CA CYS A 98 -38.32 -15.12 3.29
C CYS A 98 -38.27 -15.85 4.63
N PHE A 99 -37.20 -15.60 5.39
CA PHE A 99 -37.23 -15.96 6.80
C PHE A 99 -38.37 -15.14 7.43
N PRO A 100 -39.35 -15.80 8.08
CA PRO A 100 -40.52 -15.11 8.64
C PRO A 100 -40.13 -14.15 9.77
N GLU A 101 -38.93 -14.32 10.33
CA GLU A 101 -38.38 -13.50 11.40
C GLU A 101 -37.11 -12.79 10.92
N GLU A 102 -36.92 -11.57 11.43
CA GLU A 102 -35.69 -10.82 11.21
C GLU A 102 -34.51 -11.54 11.89
N PRO A 103 -33.33 -11.59 11.23
CA PRO A 103 -32.15 -12.19 11.84
C PRO A 103 -31.81 -11.54 13.18
N GLN A 104 -31.66 -12.35 14.23
CA GLN A 104 -31.35 -11.91 15.59
C GLN A 104 -29.84 -11.85 15.86
N CYS A 105 -29.03 -12.54 15.05
CA CYS A 105 -27.57 -12.54 15.14
C CYS A 105 -26.94 -12.38 13.75
N TYR A 106 -25.71 -11.85 13.71
CA TYR A 106 -24.93 -11.72 12.46
C TYR A 106 -24.77 -13.06 11.72
N GLY A 107 -24.67 -14.17 12.47
CA GLY A 107 -24.62 -15.51 11.89
C GLY A 107 -25.92 -15.91 11.20
N GLN A 108 -27.09 -15.55 11.73
CA GLN A 108 -28.38 -15.77 11.07
C GLN A 108 -28.51 -14.90 9.81
N SER A 109 -28.03 -13.64 9.83
CA SER A 109 -28.02 -12.80 8.61
C SER A 109 -27.11 -13.39 7.54
N THR A 110 -25.92 -13.83 7.93
CA THR A 110 -24.96 -14.49 7.03
C THR A 110 -25.55 -15.79 6.47
N PHE A 111 -26.18 -16.61 7.33
CA PHE A 111 -26.90 -17.81 6.91
C PHE A 111 -28.02 -17.49 5.93
N ALA A 112 -28.85 -16.50 6.21
CA ALA A 112 -29.99 -16.14 5.37
C ALA A 112 -29.53 -15.68 3.98
N ASN A 113 -28.43 -14.94 3.90
CA ASN A 113 -27.84 -14.52 2.63
C ASN A 113 -27.20 -15.71 1.91
N ALA A 114 -26.35 -16.50 2.57
CA ALA A 114 -25.72 -17.68 1.98
C ALA A 114 -26.76 -18.71 1.49
N PHE A 115 -27.81 -18.94 2.28
CA PHE A 115 -28.91 -19.84 1.96
C PHE A 115 -29.64 -19.42 0.69
N LYS A 116 -29.92 -18.12 0.50
CA LYS A 116 -30.52 -17.62 -0.76
C LYS A 116 -29.65 -18.01 -1.95
N TYR A 117 -28.35 -17.75 -1.89
CA TYR A 117 -27.44 -18.12 -2.98
C TYR A 117 -27.42 -19.62 -3.25
N TRP A 118 -27.35 -20.44 -2.21
CA TRP A 118 -27.29 -21.89 -2.39
C TRP A 118 -28.61 -22.48 -2.86
N TYR A 119 -29.73 -22.00 -2.34
CA TYR A 119 -31.06 -22.38 -2.80
C TYR A 119 -31.18 -22.14 -4.31
N PHE A 120 -30.75 -20.96 -4.77
CA PHE A 120 -30.74 -20.65 -6.20
C PHE A 120 -29.69 -21.42 -6.99
N SER A 121 -28.56 -21.78 -6.38
CA SER A 121 -27.51 -22.56 -7.04
C SER A 121 -27.95 -24.00 -7.39
N GLY A 122 -28.95 -24.52 -6.69
CA GLY A 122 -29.47 -25.88 -6.89
C GLY A 122 -28.45 -26.99 -6.65
N VAL A 123 -27.35 -26.71 -5.92
CA VAL A 123 -26.31 -27.70 -5.60
C VAL A 123 -26.91 -28.86 -4.81
N ARG A 124 -26.63 -30.09 -5.27
CA ARG A 124 -27.09 -31.33 -4.62
C ARG A 124 -25.90 -32.22 -4.25
N SER A 125 -26.13 -33.15 -3.34
CA SER A 125 -25.20 -34.25 -3.12
C SER A 125 -24.96 -35.02 -4.43
N CYS A 126 -23.70 -35.33 -4.71
CA CYS A 126 -23.29 -36.01 -5.92
C CYS A 126 -22.92 -37.45 -5.61
N ASP A 127 -23.56 -38.40 -6.31
CA ASP A 127 -23.31 -39.83 -6.14
C ASP A 127 -22.23 -40.38 -7.08
N ASN A 128 -21.68 -39.54 -7.96
CA ASN A 128 -20.59 -39.90 -8.86
C ASN A 128 -19.35 -40.30 -8.03
N LEU A 129 -18.79 -41.48 -8.31
CA LEU A 129 -17.67 -42.05 -7.55
C LEU A 129 -16.40 -41.18 -7.63
N THR A 130 -16.12 -40.60 -8.80
CA THR A 130 -15.01 -39.67 -9.00
C THR A 130 -15.18 -38.41 -8.15
N CYS A 131 -16.39 -37.85 -8.11
CA CYS A 131 -16.70 -36.70 -7.25
C CYS A 131 -16.58 -37.04 -5.76
N LYS A 132 -16.99 -38.25 -5.34
CA LYS A 132 -16.83 -38.71 -3.96
C LYS A 132 -15.36 -38.84 -3.57
N ALA A 133 -14.54 -39.50 -4.40
CA ALA A 133 -13.10 -39.62 -4.17
C ALA A 133 -12.40 -38.25 -4.09
N ARG A 134 -12.77 -37.31 -4.99
CA ARG A 134 -12.27 -35.93 -4.94
C ARG A 134 -12.70 -35.22 -3.66
N LYS A 135 -13.96 -35.38 -3.26
CA LYS A 135 -14.47 -34.79 -2.01
C LYS A 135 -13.74 -35.33 -0.79
N GLU A 136 -13.48 -36.62 -0.72
CA GLU A 136 -12.68 -37.23 0.36
C GLU A 136 -11.24 -36.69 0.39
N ALA A 137 -10.62 -36.44 -0.77
CA ALA A 137 -9.33 -35.76 -0.83
C ALA A 137 -9.42 -34.30 -0.35
N LEU A 138 -10.45 -33.56 -0.77
CA LEU A 138 -10.70 -32.19 -0.33
C LEU A 138 -10.98 -32.11 1.19
N GLU A 139 -11.71 -33.08 1.75
CA GLU A 139 -12.03 -33.14 3.17
C GLU A 139 -10.79 -33.26 4.06
N ARG A 140 -9.75 -33.96 3.58
CA ARG A 140 -8.46 -34.13 4.27
C ARG A 140 -7.64 -32.84 4.34
N SER A 141 -7.70 -31.99 3.30
CA SER A 141 -6.88 -30.76 3.22
C SER A 141 -7.62 -29.48 3.60
N ALA A 142 -8.96 -29.48 3.58
CA ALA A 142 -9.76 -28.29 3.82
C ALA A 142 -9.70 -27.84 5.30
N PRO A 143 -9.50 -26.53 5.57
CA PRO A 143 -9.38 -26.01 6.93
C PRO A 143 -10.67 -26.23 7.73
N GLU A 144 -10.58 -26.39 9.05
CA GLU A 144 -11.75 -26.65 9.90
C GLU A 144 -12.88 -25.62 9.72
N CYS A 145 -14.11 -26.12 9.57
CA CYS A 145 -15.33 -25.33 9.58
C CYS A 145 -16.41 -26.12 10.32
N ARG A 146 -16.80 -25.65 11.51
CA ARG A 146 -17.78 -26.34 12.38
C ARG A 146 -19.20 -26.27 11.86
N TRP A 147 -19.47 -25.41 10.87
CA TRP A 147 -20.74 -25.43 10.16
C TRP A 147 -20.70 -26.49 9.05
N ALA A 148 -21.02 -27.73 9.42
CA ALA A 148 -20.91 -28.90 8.55
C ALA A 148 -21.68 -28.78 7.22
N PRO A 149 -22.93 -28.27 7.17
CA PRO A 149 -23.63 -28.02 5.90
C PRO A 149 -22.89 -27.07 4.95
N PHE A 150 -22.34 -25.96 5.46
CA PHE A 150 -21.54 -25.05 4.65
C PHE A 150 -20.32 -25.78 4.09
N ARG A 151 -19.59 -26.50 4.94
CA ARG A 151 -18.42 -27.28 4.55
C ARG A 151 -18.77 -28.28 3.44
N ASP A 152 -19.83 -29.06 3.64
CA ASP A 152 -20.28 -30.08 2.70
C ASP A 152 -20.60 -29.48 1.32
N ILE A 153 -21.33 -28.37 1.29
CA ILE A 153 -21.70 -27.66 0.06
C ILE A 153 -20.46 -27.18 -0.68
N VAL A 154 -19.54 -26.49 0.01
CA VAL A 154 -18.32 -25.94 -0.61
C VAL A 154 -17.48 -27.07 -1.21
N LEU A 155 -17.23 -28.14 -0.44
CA LEU A 155 -16.43 -29.27 -0.92
C LEU A 155 -17.12 -30.02 -2.06
N THR A 156 -18.45 -30.16 -2.01
CA THR A 156 -19.23 -30.76 -3.10
C THR A 156 -19.16 -29.90 -4.37
N CYS A 157 -19.22 -28.57 -4.26
CA CYS A 157 -19.07 -27.66 -5.39
C CYS A 157 -17.71 -27.85 -6.08
N ILE A 158 -16.62 -27.84 -5.30
CA ILE A 158 -15.26 -28.03 -5.82
C ILE A 158 -15.11 -29.42 -6.44
N ALA A 159 -15.54 -30.48 -5.74
CA ALA A 159 -15.45 -31.86 -6.22
C ALA A 159 -16.25 -32.12 -7.52
N CYS A 160 -17.32 -31.34 -7.73
CA CYS A 160 -18.16 -31.36 -8.92
C CYS A 160 -17.73 -30.34 -9.99
N TRP A 161 -16.56 -29.70 -9.84
CA TRP A 161 -16.01 -28.73 -10.80
C TRP A 161 -16.87 -27.49 -11.03
N ARG A 162 -17.59 -27.05 -10.00
CA ARG A 162 -18.22 -25.73 -10.02
C ARG A 162 -17.20 -24.69 -9.60
N PRO A 163 -17.01 -23.60 -10.35
CA PRO A 163 -16.22 -22.49 -9.86
C PRO A 163 -16.86 -21.97 -8.58
N ALA A 164 -16.18 -22.14 -7.44
CA ALA A 164 -16.73 -21.75 -6.16
C ALA A 164 -17.01 -20.24 -6.11
N TYR A 165 -16.32 -19.40 -6.90
CA TYR A 165 -16.63 -17.96 -6.96
C TYR A 165 -18.01 -17.66 -7.58
N GLU A 166 -18.49 -18.49 -8.52
CA GLU A 166 -19.84 -18.35 -9.10
C GLU A 166 -20.93 -18.78 -8.10
N VAL A 167 -20.59 -19.70 -7.20
CA VAL A 167 -21.53 -20.27 -6.21
C VAL A 167 -21.41 -19.59 -4.84
N LEU A 168 -20.28 -18.94 -4.56
CA LEU A 168 -19.92 -18.32 -3.28
C LEU A 168 -19.41 -16.87 -3.48
N PRO A 169 -20.24 -15.94 -4.00
CA PRO A 169 -19.95 -14.53 -3.90
C PRO A 169 -20.01 -14.13 -2.41
N PHE A 170 -18.86 -14.22 -1.73
CA PHE A 170 -18.77 -14.04 -0.28
C PHE A 170 -19.20 -12.65 0.15
N ASP A 171 -18.92 -11.64 -0.68
CA ASP A 171 -19.43 -10.28 -0.55
C ASP A 171 -20.95 -10.24 -0.41
N MET A 172 -21.66 -11.08 -1.17
CA MET A 172 -23.10 -11.15 -1.13
C MET A 172 -23.65 -11.99 0.04
N MET A 173 -22.81 -12.77 0.72
CA MET A 173 -23.16 -13.49 1.94
C MET A 173 -23.11 -12.58 3.17
N LEU A 174 -22.32 -11.51 3.13
CA LEU A 174 -22.21 -10.59 4.26
C LEU A 174 -23.45 -9.68 4.37
N PRO A 175 -23.91 -9.36 5.59
CA PRO A 175 -24.96 -8.37 5.81
C PRO A 175 -24.57 -7.01 5.23
N LYS A 176 -25.56 -6.27 4.73
CA LYS A 176 -25.32 -4.94 4.15
C LYS A 176 -25.25 -3.88 5.25
N GLU A 177 -24.69 -2.73 4.90
CA GLU A 177 -24.43 -1.61 5.81
C GLU A 177 -25.70 -1.03 6.49
N ASP A 178 -26.86 -1.17 5.85
CA ASP A 178 -28.17 -0.74 6.39
C ASP A 178 -28.74 -1.71 7.43
N ASP A 179 -28.17 -2.91 7.56
CA ASP A 179 -28.63 -3.89 8.55
C ASP A 179 -28.13 -3.43 9.94
N THR A 180 -29.05 -3.07 10.83
CA THR A 180 -28.79 -2.59 12.20
C THR A 180 -28.09 -3.61 13.11
N VAL A 181 -27.80 -4.80 12.59
CA VAL A 181 -27.19 -5.91 13.30
C VAL A 181 -25.68 -5.71 13.38
N HIS A 182 -25.22 -5.10 14.46
CA HIS A 182 -23.80 -5.08 14.77
C HIS A 182 -23.28 -6.50 15.02
N PRO A 183 -22.13 -6.88 14.45
CA PRO A 183 -21.53 -8.18 14.71
C PRO A 183 -21.17 -8.28 16.20
N SER A 184 -21.96 -9.04 16.96
CA SER A 184 -21.63 -9.43 18.33
C SER A 184 -20.44 -10.40 18.30
N GLY A 185 -19.66 -10.45 19.38
CA GLY A 185 -18.51 -11.36 19.48
C GLY A 185 -18.87 -12.85 19.48
N ALA A 186 -20.16 -13.19 19.62
CA ALA A 186 -20.67 -14.55 19.61
C ALA A 186 -21.52 -14.79 18.36
N PHE A 187 -21.07 -15.69 17.49
CA PHE A 187 -21.80 -16.08 16.30
C PHE A 187 -22.55 -17.39 16.56
N CYS A 188 -23.82 -17.41 16.17
CA CYS A 188 -24.70 -18.59 16.18
C CYS A 188 -24.28 -19.68 15.16
N ILE A 189 -23.30 -19.38 14.28
CA ILE A 189 -22.64 -20.30 13.34
C ILE A 189 -21.13 -20.01 13.29
N ASP A 190 -20.31 -20.94 12.80
CA ASP A 190 -18.86 -20.77 12.66
C ASP A 190 -18.47 -19.91 11.44
N VAL A 191 -18.78 -18.62 11.48
CA VAL A 191 -18.49 -17.66 10.40
C VAL A 191 -16.99 -17.61 10.08
N ARG A 192 -16.13 -17.77 11.09
CA ARG A 192 -14.68 -17.81 10.90
C ARG A 192 -14.25 -19.05 10.11
N GLY A 193 -14.76 -20.23 10.47
CA GLY A 193 -14.53 -21.46 9.70
C GLY A 193 -14.99 -21.34 8.25
N MET A 194 -16.13 -20.68 8.02
CA MET A 194 -16.61 -20.39 6.66
C MET A 194 -15.61 -19.53 5.88
N VAL A 195 -15.12 -18.42 6.48
CA VAL A 195 -14.15 -17.52 5.83
C VAL A 195 -12.88 -18.27 5.46
N ASN A 196 -12.34 -19.09 6.36
CA ASN A 196 -11.13 -19.86 6.10
C ASN A 196 -11.34 -20.88 4.98
N LEU A 197 -12.46 -21.60 5.01
CA LEU A 197 -12.80 -22.58 3.98
C LEU A 197 -13.05 -21.92 2.63
N TRP A 198 -13.75 -20.79 2.61
CA TRP A 198 -13.98 -20.03 1.39
C TRP A 198 -12.67 -19.50 0.79
N LEU A 199 -11.77 -18.95 1.60
CA LEU A 199 -10.47 -18.48 1.13
C LEU A 199 -9.62 -19.62 0.55
N TRP A 200 -9.55 -20.76 1.24
CA TRP A 200 -8.86 -21.95 0.76
C TRP A 200 -9.48 -22.49 -0.54
N ALA A 201 -10.81 -22.57 -0.62
CA ALA A 201 -11.52 -23.01 -1.81
C ALA A 201 -11.26 -22.07 -3.00
N THR A 202 -11.31 -20.77 -2.74
CA THR A 202 -11.11 -19.74 -3.77
C THR A 202 -9.68 -19.74 -4.28
N ARG A 203 -8.71 -19.95 -3.39
CA ARG A 203 -7.30 -20.18 -3.72
C ARG A 203 -7.11 -21.42 -4.59
N LEU A 204 -7.74 -22.52 -4.20
CA LEU A 204 -7.67 -23.78 -4.93
C LEU A 204 -8.24 -23.64 -6.35
N ILE A 205 -9.26 -22.80 -6.52
CA ILE A 205 -9.90 -22.62 -7.84
C ILE A 205 -9.18 -21.57 -8.67
N SER A 206 -8.77 -20.45 -8.09
CA SER A 206 -8.35 -19.26 -8.84
C SER A 206 -6.83 -19.06 -8.86
N GLY A 207 -6.08 -19.93 -8.16
CA GLY A 207 -4.64 -19.78 -8.02
C GLY A 207 -4.24 -18.60 -7.11
N PRO A 208 -3.16 -17.86 -7.43
CA PRO A 208 -2.67 -16.73 -6.65
C PRO A 208 -3.72 -15.65 -6.45
N VAL A 209 -3.93 -15.22 -5.21
CA VAL A 209 -4.91 -14.16 -4.86
C VAL A 209 -4.46 -12.77 -5.33
N SER A 210 -3.36 -12.63 -6.07
CA SER A 210 -2.97 -11.34 -6.67
C SER A 210 -4.12 -10.77 -7.50
N GLN A 211 -4.79 -11.59 -8.30
CA GLN A 211 -5.99 -11.17 -9.04
C GLN A 211 -7.22 -11.05 -8.13
N LEU A 212 -7.44 -12.00 -7.22
CA LEU A 212 -8.70 -12.10 -6.49
C LEU A 212 -8.92 -11.04 -5.38
N VAL A 213 -7.87 -10.65 -4.64
CA VAL A 213 -8.01 -9.52 -3.68
C VAL A 213 -8.13 -8.20 -4.43
N GLN A 214 -7.47 -8.05 -5.58
CA GLN A 214 -7.63 -6.86 -6.43
C GLN A 214 -9.06 -6.78 -6.97
N GLU A 215 -9.66 -7.89 -7.39
CA GLU A 215 -11.06 -7.94 -7.84
C GLU A 215 -12.08 -7.74 -6.71
N LEU A 216 -11.84 -8.28 -5.50
CA LEU A 216 -12.68 -8.03 -4.34
C LEU A 216 -12.64 -6.55 -3.93
N VAL A 217 -11.46 -5.93 -4.01
CA VAL A 217 -11.21 -4.53 -3.60
C VAL A 217 -11.67 -3.52 -4.64
N MET A 218 -11.78 -3.91 -5.90
CA MET A 218 -12.25 -3.02 -6.98
C MET A 218 -13.78 -2.84 -6.96
N LYS A 219 -14.53 -3.55 -6.10
CA LYS A 219 -15.98 -3.38 -5.92
C LYS A 219 -16.31 -2.71 -4.59
N GLY A 220 -15.92 -1.44 -4.43
CA GLY A 220 -15.94 -0.61 -3.21
C GLY A 220 -17.14 -0.63 -2.22
N ASN A 221 -18.25 -1.33 -2.48
CA ASN A 221 -19.35 -1.52 -1.52
C ASN A 221 -19.27 -2.85 -0.73
N SER A 222 -18.61 -3.89 -1.24
CA SER A 222 -18.45 -5.18 -0.55
C SER A 222 -17.46 -5.14 0.63
N ASP A 223 -16.70 -4.06 0.69
CA ASP A 223 -15.39 -4.08 1.32
C ASP A 223 -15.43 -3.61 2.78
N ASP A 224 -16.39 -2.75 3.13
CA ASP A 224 -16.60 -2.34 4.52
C ASP A 224 -17.27 -3.43 5.35
N ALA A 225 -18.11 -4.28 4.74
CA ALA A 225 -18.70 -5.43 5.41
C ALA A 225 -17.64 -6.48 5.77
N PHE A 226 -16.76 -6.83 4.81
CA PHE A 226 -15.67 -7.77 5.07
C PHE A 226 -14.70 -7.23 6.12
N PHE A 227 -14.32 -5.95 6.03
CA PHE A 227 -13.45 -5.32 7.01
C PHE A 227 -14.08 -5.30 8.41
N ARG A 228 -15.36 -4.92 8.54
CA ARG A 228 -16.07 -4.96 9.83
C ARG A 228 -16.07 -6.35 10.42
N LEU A 229 -16.39 -7.36 9.61
CA LEU A 229 -16.32 -8.76 10.02
C LEU A 229 -14.90 -9.14 10.48
N TRP A 230 -13.88 -8.72 9.74
CA TRP A 230 -12.49 -8.95 10.08
C TRP A 230 -12.11 -8.32 11.43
N GLN A 231 -12.55 -7.08 11.68
CA GLN A 231 -12.35 -6.41 12.97
C GLN A 231 -13.06 -7.14 14.11
N THR A 232 -14.25 -7.70 13.87
CA THR A 232 -14.92 -8.54 14.88
C THR A 232 -14.10 -9.79 15.24
N PHE A 233 -13.41 -10.39 14.26
CA PHE A 233 -12.54 -11.55 14.52
C PHE A 233 -11.18 -11.19 15.12
N LYS A 234 -10.75 -9.93 15.06
CA LYS A 234 -9.41 -9.48 15.52
C LYS A 234 -9.06 -9.98 16.94
N PRO A 235 -9.91 -9.87 17.98
CA PRO A 235 -9.58 -10.37 19.32
C PRO A 235 -9.36 -11.88 19.38
N ASP A 236 -10.17 -12.66 18.66
CA ASP A 236 -10.04 -14.13 18.61
C ASP A 236 -8.80 -14.55 17.81
N HIS A 237 -8.51 -13.90 16.68
CA HIS A 237 -7.28 -14.11 15.92
C HIS A 237 -6.05 -13.81 16.78
N ASN A 238 -6.06 -12.72 17.55
CA ASN A 238 -4.99 -12.37 18.48
C ASN A 238 -4.80 -13.46 19.55
N LEU A 239 -5.90 -13.94 20.15
CA LEU A 239 -5.86 -15.00 21.17
C LEU A 239 -5.24 -16.29 20.61
N ARG A 240 -5.75 -16.77 19.46
CA ARG A 240 -5.28 -18.02 18.84
C ARG A 240 -3.84 -17.94 18.38
N ALA A 241 -3.42 -16.81 17.83
CA ALA A 241 -2.03 -16.61 17.44
C ALA A 241 -1.11 -16.61 18.65
N THR A 242 -1.51 -15.97 19.75
CA THR A 242 -0.75 -15.99 21.02
C THR A 242 -0.65 -17.41 21.59
N GLU A 243 -1.75 -18.16 21.64
CA GLU A 243 -1.75 -19.55 22.11
C GLU A 243 -0.88 -20.46 21.21
N SER A 244 -0.95 -20.26 19.90
CA SER A 244 -0.16 -21.03 18.92
C SER A 244 1.33 -20.69 19.03
N SER A 245 1.67 -19.40 19.18
CA SER A 245 3.03 -18.92 19.40
C SER A 245 3.65 -19.53 20.66
N ARG A 246 2.89 -19.61 21.76
CA ARG A 246 3.35 -20.28 22.99
C ARG A 246 3.66 -21.75 22.75
N LYS A 247 2.75 -22.50 22.11
CA LYS A 247 2.97 -23.92 21.79
C LYS A 247 4.19 -24.12 20.87
N PHE A 248 4.41 -23.18 19.96
CA PHE A 248 5.54 -23.18 19.04
C PHE A 248 6.87 -22.95 19.78
N HIS A 249 6.90 -21.98 20.70
CA HIS A 249 8.06 -21.70 21.56
C HIS A 249 8.41 -22.87 22.47
N GLU A 250 7.41 -23.50 23.10
CA GLU A 250 7.57 -24.67 23.98
C GLU A 250 8.19 -25.88 23.28
N ARG A 251 8.14 -25.90 21.94
CA ARG A 251 8.74 -26.93 21.09
C ARG A 251 10.14 -26.54 20.59
N GLY A 252 10.69 -25.42 21.03
CA GLY A 252 12.06 -24.97 20.72
C GLY A 252 12.18 -24.15 19.43
N PHE A 253 11.07 -23.74 18.82
CA PHE A 253 11.10 -22.94 17.60
C PHE A 253 11.25 -21.44 17.89
N CYS A 254 11.77 -20.69 16.91
CA CYS A 254 11.92 -19.25 17.02
C CYS A 254 10.58 -18.52 16.85
N VAL A 255 10.05 -17.97 17.94
CA VAL A 255 8.84 -17.15 17.92
C VAL A 255 8.97 -15.88 17.07
N ASN A 256 10.14 -15.25 17.02
CA ASN A 256 10.36 -14.09 16.14
C ASN A 256 10.12 -14.46 14.67
N ARG A 257 10.66 -15.59 14.20
CA ARG A 257 10.47 -16.05 12.82
C ARG A 257 9.00 -16.33 12.51
N LEU A 258 8.27 -16.91 13.47
CA LEU A 258 6.83 -17.11 13.36
C LEU A 258 6.09 -15.79 13.24
N TRP A 259 6.32 -14.84 14.14
CA TRP A 259 5.63 -13.55 14.09
C TRP A 259 5.98 -12.76 12.84
N ASN A 260 7.19 -12.91 12.29
CA ASN A 260 7.57 -12.32 11.02
C ASN A 260 6.67 -12.77 9.86
N VAL A 261 6.13 -14.00 9.90
CA VAL A 261 5.16 -14.49 8.91
C VAL A 261 3.92 -13.61 8.87
N SER A 262 3.44 -13.11 10.03
CA SER A 262 2.26 -12.24 10.08
C SER A 262 2.44 -10.87 9.42
N PHE A 263 3.67 -10.41 9.20
CA PHE A 263 3.93 -9.18 8.45
C PHE A 263 3.96 -9.44 6.94
N GLN A 264 4.27 -10.66 6.53
CA GLN A 264 4.44 -11.05 5.13
C GLN A 264 3.15 -11.63 4.55
N SER A 265 2.38 -12.33 5.37
CA SER A 265 1.14 -13.00 4.98
C SER A 265 0.02 -11.98 4.74
N ARG A 266 -0.96 -12.35 3.91
CA ARG A 266 -2.01 -11.40 3.51
C ARG A 266 -3.03 -11.12 4.62
N ARG A 267 -3.27 -12.10 5.49
CA ARG A 267 -4.24 -12.02 6.58
C ARG A 267 -3.57 -11.73 7.94
N GLY A 268 -2.28 -11.44 7.89
CA GLY A 268 -1.41 -11.20 9.02
C GLY A 268 -1.56 -12.23 10.14
N ILE A 269 -1.91 -11.76 11.33
CA ILE A 269 -1.99 -12.60 12.54
C ILE A 269 -2.94 -13.80 12.42
N ALA A 270 -3.96 -13.73 11.57
CA ALA A 270 -4.91 -14.83 11.37
C ALA A 270 -4.28 -16.06 10.71
N ASP A 271 -3.13 -15.91 10.04
CA ASP A 271 -2.41 -17.00 9.38
C ASP A 271 -1.53 -17.80 10.35
N ILE A 272 -1.15 -17.22 11.49
CA ILE A 272 -0.21 -17.82 12.46
C ILE A 272 -0.64 -19.24 12.91
N PRO A 273 -1.90 -19.50 13.29
CA PRO A 273 -2.28 -20.82 13.77
C PRO A 273 -2.05 -21.94 12.73
N TYR A 274 -2.32 -21.67 11.45
CA TYR A 274 -2.15 -22.65 10.37
C TYR A 274 -0.68 -23.00 10.13
N ILE A 275 0.19 -21.99 10.18
CA ILE A 275 1.64 -22.16 10.05
C ILE A 275 2.19 -22.99 11.21
N VAL A 276 1.75 -22.69 12.44
CA VAL A 276 2.15 -23.44 13.63
C VAL A 276 1.70 -24.90 13.56
N GLU A 277 0.43 -25.14 13.23
CA GLU A 277 -0.12 -26.49 13.12
C GLU A 277 0.72 -27.36 12.17
N LYS A 278 0.94 -26.88 10.95
CA LYS A 278 1.74 -27.61 9.96
C LYS A 278 3.21 -27.79 10.36
N ALA A 279 3.82 -26.76 10.96
CA ALA A 279 5.19 -26.84 11.42
C ALA A 279 5.36 -27.88 12.55
N LEU A 280 4.40 -27.95 13.48
CA LEU A 280 4.44 -28.90 14.60
C LEU A 280 4.21 -30.35 14.15
N GLU A 281 3.41 -30.58 13.12
CA GLU A 281 3.21 -31.91 12.50
C GLU A 281 4.48 -32.44 11.82
N SER A 282 5.26 -31.54 11.18
CA SER A 282 6.43 -31.93 10.39
C SER A 282 7.56 -32.57 11.22
N SER A 283 7.59 -32.35 12.54
CA SER A 283 8.56 -32.89 13.53
C SER A 283 10.06 -32.58 13.29
N ALA A 284 10.40 -31.85 12.22
CA ALA A 284 11.74 -31.81 11.66
C ALA A 284 12.65 -30.69 12.19
N PHE A 285 12.08 -29.60 12.71
CA PHE A 285 12.86 -28.52 13.34
C PHE A 285 13.13 -28.82 14.80
N LYS A 286 13.92 -29.86 15.08
CA LYS A 286 14.60 -29.97 16.38
C LYS A 286 15.87 -29.13 16.34
N SER A 287 15.77 -27.84 15.96
CA SER A 287 16.78 -26.90 16.42
C SER A 287 16.75 -27.05 17.94
N GLY A 288 17.89 -27.41 18.55
CA GLY A 288 17.97 -27.57 19.99
C GLY A 288 17.54 -26.30 20.74
N SER A 289 17.88 -26.19 22.02
CA SER A 289 17.53 -25.04 22.88
C SER A 289 18.02 -23.66 22.41
N LYS A 290 18.57 -23.51 21.20
CA LYS A 290 19.16 -22.29 20.64
C LYS A 290 18.17 -21.12 20.52
N HIS A 291 16.87 -21.40 20.35
CA HIS A 291 15.85 -20.36 20.23
C HIS A 291 15.00 -20.13 21.49
N MET A 292 15.33 -20.79 22.61
CA MET A 292 14.58 -20.64 23.86
C MET A 292 14.60 -19.20 24.39
N ASP A 293 15.69 -18.47 24.14
CA ASP A 293 15.87 -17.07 24.58
C ASP A 293 15.37 -16.04 23.55
N CYS A 294 14.80 -16.48 22.42
CA CYS A 294 14.20 -15.56 21.45
C CYS A 294 12.86 -15.05 21.96
N THR A 295 12.53 -13.81 21.60
CA THR A 295 11.24 -13.16 21.88
C THR A 295 10.48 -12.93 20.57
N GLU A 296 9.23 -12.50 20.63
CA GLU A 296 8.44 -12.13 19.46
C GLU A 296 9.09 -11.00 18.65
N GLU A 297 9.80 -10.08 19.32
CA GLU A 297 10.43 -8.91 18.70
C GLU A 297 11.87 -9.17 18.22
N SER A 298 12.57 -10.16 18.77
CA SER A 298 14.00 -10.34 18.49
C SER A 298 14.44 -11.80 18.48
N CYS A 299 15.18 -12.15 17.43
CA CYS A 299 15.91 -13.41 17.30
C CYS A 299 17.40 -13.18 17.55
N LEU A 300 17.94 -13.70 18.66
CA LEU A 300 19.36 -13.52 19.02
C LEU A 300 20.31 -14.09 17.95
N ILE A 301 19.97 -15.26 17.39
CA ILE A 301 20.80 -15.93 16.36
C ILE A 301 20.83 -15.12 15.06
N ALA A 302 19.71 -14.48 14.70
CA ALA A 302 19.65 -13.70 13.47
C ALA A 302 20.54 -12.44 13.54
N HIS A 303 20.83 -11.96 14.76
CA HIS A 303 21.73 -10.84 15.04
C HIS A 303 23.16 -11.25 15.38
N GLU A 304 23.49 -12.56 15.40
CA GLU A 304 24.87 -12.98 15.59
C GLU A 304 25.77 -12.46 14.47
N ASN A 305 26.96 -12.00 14.85
CA ASN A 305 27.94 -11.54 13.88
C ASN A 305 28.51 -12.73 13.10
N SER A 306 27.91 -12.99 11.95
CA SER A 306 28.27 -14.09 11.06
C SER A 306 29.69 -14.00 10.51
N THR A 307 30.35 -12.83 10.55
CA THR A 307 31.75 -12.71 10.12
C THR A 307 32.73 -13.41 11.06
N LEU A 308 32.30 -13.69 12.30
CA LEU A 308 33.12 -14.35 13.33
C LEU A 308 32.88 -15.87 13.38
N VAL A 309 31.95 -16.39 12.60
CA VAL A 309 31.62 -17.81 12.57
C VAL A 309 32.74 -18.57 11.87
N LYS A 310 33.21 -19.67 12.49
CA LYS A 310 34.19 -20.56 11.87
C LYS A 310 33.58 -21.22 10.64
N GLN A 311 34.37 -21.36 9.59
CA GLN A 311 33.90 -21.96 8.36
C GLN A 311 33.53 -23.43 8.58
N ALA A 312 32.39 -23.84 8.03
CA ALA A 312 31.87 -25.19 8.16
C ALA A 312 32.75 -26.19 7.42
N HIS A 313 32.73 -27.42 7.91
CA HIS A 313 33.30 -28.58 7.24
C HIS A 313 32.17 -29.49 6.77
N LYS A 314 32.23 -29.91 5.51
CA LYS A 314 31.31 -30.91 4.92
C LYS A 314 31.98 -32.27 4.73
N CYS A 315 33.24 -32.42 5.16
CA CYS A 315 33.93 -33.71 5.20
C CYS A 315 33.45 -34.57 6.39
N PRO A 316 33.53 -35.91 6.31
CA PRO A 316 33.12 -36.81 7.40
C PRO A 316 33.82 -36.57 8.75
N SER A 317 35.06 -36.05 8.74
CA SER A 317 35.81 -35.75 9.98
C SER A 317 35.37 -34.45 10.67
N GLY A 318 34.59 -33.60 10.01
CA GLY A 318 34.16 -32.28 10.51
C GLY A 318 35.31 -31.29 10.81
N SER A 319 36.55 -31.59 10.41
CA SER A 319 37.74 -30.86 10.91
C SER A 319 38.97 -30.98 10.01
N CYS A 320 38.81 -31.18 8.69
CA CYS A 320 39.96 -31.24 7.77
C CYS A 320 40.76 -29.94 7.76
N SER A 321 42.08 -30.01 7.54
CA SER A 321 42.96 -28.83 7.45
C SER A 321 43.19 -28.33 6.01
N ASP A 322 42.63 -29.01 5.02
CA ASP A 322 42.84 -28.67 3.62
C ASP A 322 42.10 -27.38 3.24
N GLU A 323 42.81 -26.46 2.61
CA GLU A 323 42.30 -25.16 2.18
C GLU A 323 42.57 -24.92 0.70
N VAL A 324 41.66 -24.21 0.05
CA VAL A 324 41.77 -23.77 -1.34
C VAL A 324 41.85 -22.26 -1.36
N ALA A 325 42.78 -21.72 -2.16
CA ALA A 325 43.00 -20.29 -2.32
C ALA A 325 42.50 -19.82 -3.69
N PHE A 326 41.67 -18.78 -3.68
CA PHE A 326 41.16 -18.06 -4.84
C PHE A 326 41.90 -16.73 -4.97
N PRO A 327 42.76 -16.54 -5.99
CA PRO A 327 43.63 -15.36 -6.08
C PRO A 327 42.83 -14.05 -6.21
N PRO A 328 42.85 -13.14 -5.20
CA PRO A 328 42.06 -11.90 -5.25
C PRO A 328 42.47 -10.96 -6.39
N VAL A 329 43.73 -11.07 -6.84
CA VAL A 329 44.27 -10.29 -7.97
C VAL A 329 43.49 -10.56 -9.26
N VAL A 330 42.95 -11.77 -9.46
CA VAL A 330 42.14 -12.10 -10.64
C VAL A 330 40.82 -11.33 -10.60
N LEU A 331 40.16 -11.27 -9.44
CA LEU A 331 38.92 -10.51 -9.26
C LEU A 331 39.13 -9.01 -9.41
N ASN A 332 40.14 -8.44 -8.73
CA ASN A 332 40.40 -7.00 -8.78
C ASN A 332 40.66 -6.53 -10.22
N LYS A 333 41.41 -7.33 -11.01
CA LYS A 333 41.67 -7.03 -12.43
C LYS A 333 40.43 -6.98 -13.31
N ALA A 334 39.37 -7.74 -12.98
CA ALA A 334 38.12 -7.69 -13.74
C ALA A 334 37.48 -6.29 -13.68
N PHE A 335 37.50 -5.67 -12.50
CA PHE A 335 36.95 -4.32 -12.30
C PHE A 335 37.88 -3.20 -12.82
N ASP A 336 39.19 -3.40 -12.83
CA ASP A 336 40.16 -2.45 -13.43
C ASP A 336 40.00 -2.28 -14.95
N LEU A 337 39.59 -3.36 -15.64
CA LEU A 337 39.41 -3.37 -17.10
C LEU A 337 38.11 -2.66 -17.51
N GLY A 338 37.00 -2.92 -16.80
CA GLY A 338 35.71 -2.28 -17.05
C GLY A 338 35.70 -0.76 -16.83
N ALA A 339 36.57 -0.25 -15.94
CA ALA A 339 36.76 1.19 -15.73
C ALA A 339 37.40 1.92 -16.95
N ARG A 340 38.08 1.20 -17.86
CA ARG A 340 38.78 1.79 -19.00
C ARG A 340 37.95 1.86 -20.28
N THR A 341 36.82 1.15 -20.36
CA THR A 341 36.08 0.93 -21.61
C THR A 341 34.74 1.66 -21.70
N SER A 342 34.25 2.31 -20.64
CA SER A 342 32.93 2.98 -20.64
C SER A 342 33.03 4.52 -20.63
N PRO A 343 32.64 5.22 -21.71
CA PRO A 343 32.61 6.68 -21.77
C PRO A 343 31.51 7.34 -20.91
N LEU A 344 30.58 6.56 -20.37
CA LEU A 344 29.33 7.03 -19.73
C LEU A 344 29.30 6.88 -18.20
N GLY A 345 30.39 6.45 -17.57
CA GLY A 345 30.46 6.27 -16.11
C GLY A 345 29.71 5.03 -15.57
N ALA A 346 29.01 4.27 -16.42
CA ALA A 346 28.44 2.97 -16.07
C ALA A 346 29.48 1.86 -16.29
N HIS A 347 29.83 1.12 -15.24
CA HIS A 347 30.70 -0.04 -15.36
C HIS A 347 29.94 -1.18 -16.07
N PRO A 348 30.50 -1.81 -17.12
CA PRO A 348 29.89 -2.99 -17.72
C PRO A 348 29.84 -4.14 -16.71
N PHE A 349 28.84 -5.00 -16.83
CA PHE A 349 28.72 -6.20 -16.00
C PHE A 349 29.94 -7.11 -16.20
N GLU A 350 30.60 -7.48 -15.11
CA GLU A 350 31.73 -8.40 -15.09
C GLU A 350 31.34 -9.67 -14.34
N ILE A 351 31.48 -10.83 -14.99
CA ILE A 351 31.19 -12.13 -14.39
C ILE A 351 32.31 -12.47 -13.41
N THR A 352 32.00 -12.50 -12.11
CA THR A 352 32.96 -12.85 -11.06
C THR A 352 32.85 -14.29 -10.58
N ALA A 353 32.03 -15.11 -11.25
CA ALA A 353 31.91 -16.53 -10.98
C ALA A 353 33.21 -17.27 -11.32
N TRP A 354 33.62 -18.22 -10.49
CA TRP A 354 34.84 -19.00 -10.73
C TRP A 354 34.53 -20.26 -11.52
N ARG A 355 35.36 -20.55 -12.54
CA ARG A 355 35.29 -21.85 -13.22
C ARG A 355 35.75 -22.94 -12.25
N ILE A 356 34.98 -24.03 -12.16
CA ILE A 356 35.33 -25.16 -11.30
C ILE A 356 36.60 -25.82 -11.86
N PRO A 357 37.68 -25.92 -11.06
CA PRO A 357 38.92 -26.51 -11.55
C PRO A 357 38.74 -28.00 -11.86
N GLY A 358 39.51 -28.48 -12.85
CA GLY A 358 39.65 -29.92 -13.07
C GLY A 358 40.32 -30.62 -11.87
N PRO A 359 40.22 -31.95 -11.76
CA PRO A 359 40.86 -32.70 -10.68
C PRO A 359 42.35 -32.36 -10.54
N GLY A 360 42.77 -31.96 -9.33
CA GLY A 360 44.16 -31.59 -9.03
C GLY A 360 44.61 -30.20 -9.51
N GLN A 361 43.74 -29.43 -10.17
CA GLN A 361 44.04 -28.06 -10.59
C GLN A 361 43.62 -27.04 -9.54
N LYS A 362 44.33 -25.90 -9.50
CA LYS A 362 43.98 -24.77 -8.64
C LYS A 362 43.03 -23.80 -9.36
N PRO A 363 42.12 -23.11 -8.65
CA PRO A 363 41.32 -22.04 -9.23
C PRO A 363 42.23 -20.96 -9.83
N SER A 364 42.04 -20.66 -11.12
CA SER A 364 42.92 -19.73 -11.85
C SER A 364 42.20 -18.82 -12.85
N SER A 365 40.92 -19.08 -13.16
CA SER A 365 40.15 -18.30 -14.13
C SER A 365 38.71 -18.09 -13.68
N LEU A 366 38.17 -16.91 -13.99
CA LEU A 366 36.74 -16.62 -13.92
C LEU A 366 36.00 -17.25 -15.11
N CYS A 367 34.68 -17.36 -14.98
CA CYS A 367 33.78 -17.74 -16.06
C CYS A 367 33.74 -16.65 -17.14
N THR A 368 33.50 -17.07 -18.37
CA THR A 368 33.20 -16.21 -19.51
C THR A 368 31.69 -16.14 -19.72
N PRO A 369 31.17 -15.21 -20.53
CA PRO A 369 29.73 -15.14 -20.84
C PRO A 369 29.15 -16.41 -21.49
N CYS A 370 29.99 -17.31 -22.00
CA CYS A 370 29.57 -18.59 -22.56
C CYS A 370 29.56 -19.74 -21.54
N ASP A 371 30.05 -19.53 -20.32
CA ASP A 371 30.09 -20.56 -19.28
C ASP A 371 28.82 -20.50 -18.40
N ASP A 372 28.15 -21.64 -18.27
CA ASP A 372 27.09 -21.82 -17.30
C ASP A 372 27.66 -21.90 -15.87
N TYR A 373 27.15 -21.06 -14.96
CA TYR A 373 27.50 -21.10 -13.55
C TYR A 373 26.26 -21.10 -12.65
N VAL A 374 26.44 -21.68 -11.45
CA VAL A 374 25.45 -21.65 -10.37
C VAL A 374 25.76 -20.51 -9.41
N ALA A 375 24.74 -19.76 -9.00
CA ALA A 375 24.86 -18.81 -7.89
C ALA A 375 24.43 -19.47 -6.57
N ILE A 376 25.28 -19.39 -5.55
CA ILE A 376 25.00 -19.96 -4.23
C ILE A 376 24.37 -18.89 -3.34
N SER A 377 23.09 -19.06 -3.01
CA SER A 377 22.38 -18.26 -2.01
C SER A 377 22.42 -19.00 -0.67
N HIS A 378 23.06 -18.41 0.33
CA HIS A 378 23.45 -19.13 1.55
C HIS A 378 23.42 -18.25 2.81
N VAL A 379 23.57 -18.89 3.97
CA VAL A 379 23.56 -18.21 5.26
C VAL A 379 24.93 -18.26 5.92
N TRP A 380 25.58 -17.10 6.07
CA TRP A 380 26.93 -17.04 6.65
C TRP A 380 27.02 -17.59 8.09
N SER A 381 25.94 -17.49 8.88
CA SER A 381 25.92 -18.06 10.24
C SER A 381 26.00 -19.59 10.26
N ASP A 382 25.78 -20.25 9.12
CA ASP A 382 25.95 -21.70 8.97
C ASP A 382 27.42 -22.08 8.74
N GLY A 383 28.32 -21.09 8.79
CA GLY A 383 29.75 -21.27 8.51
C GLY A 383 30.05 -21.33 7.01
N THR A 384 29.14 -20.90 6.13
CA THR A 384 29.40 -20.87 4.68
C THR A 384 29.99 -19.55 4.20
N GLY A 385 30.25 -18.58 5.09
CA GLY A 385 31.00 -17.37 4.75
C GLY A 385 32.52 -17.58 4.69
N VAL A 386 33.27 -16.48 4.60
CA VAL A 386 34.75 -16.49 4.62
C VAL A 386 35.30 -16.98 5.98
N GLY A 387 34.61 -16.65 7.07
CA GLY A 387 35.02 -16.98 8.44
C GLY A 387 36.35 -16.36 8.87
N MET A 388 36.91 -16.85 9.98
CA MET A 388 38.20 -16.39 10.54
C MET A 388 39.42 -17.01 9.83
N LYS A 389 39.56 -16.77 8.53
CA LYS A 389 40.71 -17.25 7.74
C LYS A 389 41.87 -16.25 7.75
N SER A 390 43.09 -16.78 7.59
CA SER A 390 44.34 -16.00 7.66
C SER A 390 44.58 -15.10 6.44
N GLY A 391 43.86 -15.32 5.33
CA GLY A 391 43.98 -14.55 4.10
C GLY A 391 42.67 -14.50 3.32
N ALA A 392 42.52 -13.46 2.50
CA ALA A 392 41.33 -13.29 1.67
C ALA A 392 41.28 -14.30 0.52
N GLY A 393 40.08 -14.78 0.19
CA GLY A 393 39.86 -15.80 -0.84
C GLY A 393 40.29 -17.21 -0.42
N ILE A 394 40.57 -17.46 0.86
CA ILE A 394 40.92 -18.79 1.38
C ILE A 394 39.68 -19.43 1.99
N VAL A 395 39.40 -20.68 1.64
CA VAL A 395 38.24 -21.45 2.12
C VAL A 395 38.60 -22.92 2.35
N ASN A 396 37.85 -23.60 3.22
CA ASN A 396 37.94 -25.05 3.45
C ASN A 396 37.72 -25.81 2.12
N ALA A 397 38.65 -26.70 1.77
CA ALA A 397 38.57 -27.48 0.53
C ALA A 397 37.29 -28.32 0.48
N CYS A 398 36.94 -29.02 1.56
CA CYS A 398 35.74 -29.85 1.63
C CYS A 398 34.42 -29.06 1.43
N LEU A 399 34.38 -27.78 1.82
CA LEU A 399 33.19 -26.95 1.63
C LEU A 399 33.07 -26.49 0.18
N PHE A 400 34.20 -26.13 -0.45
CA PHE A 400 34.22 -25.81 -1.87
C PHE A 400 33.91 -27.03 -2.75
N GLU A 401 34.43 -28.20 -2.39
CA GLU A 401 34.11 -29.47 -3.04
C GLU A 401 32.62 -29.78 -2.93
N TYR A 402 32.03 -29.61 -1.75
CA TYR A 402 30.59 -29.78 -1.55
C TYR A 402 29.75 -28.92 -2.51
N PHE A 403 30.05 -27.63 -2.66
CA PHE A 403 29.34 -26.77 -3.62
C PHE A 403 29.67 -27.12 -5.08
N SER A 404 30.90 -27.51 -5.38
CA SER A 404 31.30 -27.95 -6.72
C SER A 404 30.58 -29.23 -7.13
N ASP A 405 30.38 -30.16 -6.21
CA ASP A 405 29.66 -31.42 -6.43
C ASP A 405 28.17 -31.16 -6.64
N ILE A 406 27.58 -30.20 -5.94
CA ILE A 406 26.21 -29.73 -6.20
C ILE A 406 26.10 -29.10 -7.59
N ALA A 407 27.04 -28.21 -7.95
CA ALA A 407 27.06 -27.53 -9.24
C ALA A 407 27.10 -28.51 -10.42
N LYS A 408 27.85 -29.60 -10.28
CA LYS A 408 28.03 -30.63 -11.32
C LYS A 408 26.89 -31.62 -11.45
N ARG A 409 25.94 -31.70 -10.49
CA ARG A 409 24.86 -32.69 -10.59
C ARG A 409 23.96 -32.41 -11.78
N ASP A 410 23.32 -33.44 -12.31
CA ASP A 410 22.49 -33.34 -13.50
C ASP A 410 21.35 -32.32 -13.35
N GLU A 411 20.81 -32.13 -12.14
CA GLU A 411 19.74 -31.17 -11.86
C GLU A 411 20.19 -29.68 -11.91
N VAL A 412 21.51 -29.43 -11.91
CA VAL A 412 22.13 -28.08 -11.86
C VAL A 412 23.00 -27.85 -13.10
N SER A 413 23.88 -28.81 -13.41
CA SER A 413 24.71 -28.91 -14.62
C SER A 413 25.47 -27.61 -14.96
N CYS A 414 26.28 -27.15 -14.01
CA CYS A 414 27.08 -25.92 -14.12
C CYS A 414 28.58 -26.21 -14.07
N ASN A 415 29.35 -25.44 -14.84
CA ASN A 415 30.82 -25.52 -14.90
C ASN A 415 31.50 -24.44 -14.04
N GLY A 416 30.73 -23.47 -13.56
CA GLY A 416 31.18 -22.41 -12.66
C GLY A 416 30.37 -22.33 -11.37
N VAL A 417 30.95 -21.71 -10.36
CA VAL A 417 30.30 -21.39 -9.09
C VAL A 417 30.51 -19.92 -8.77
N TRP A 418 29.42 -19.21 -8.54
CA TRP A 418 29.41 -17.91 -7.88
C TRP A 418 29.05 -18.09 -6.41
N TRP A 419 30.01 -17.77 -5.55
CA TRP A 419 29.88 -17.83 -4.09
C TRP A 419 30.54 -16.58 -3.52
N ASP A 420 29.77 -15.72 -2.88
CA ASP A 420 30.20 -14.38 -2.41
C ASP A 420 31.50 -14.39 -1.59
N ALA A 421 31.74 -15.44 -0.80
CA ALA A 421 32.95 -15.62 0.01
C ALA A 421 34.25 -15.66 -0.82
N ILE A 422 34.15 -16.09 -2.09
CA ILE A 422 35.29 -16.19 -3.01
C ILE A 422 35.13 -15.31 -4.25
N SER A 423 33.97 -14.70 -4.50
CA SER A 423 33.64 -14.01 -5.76
C SER A 423 33.53 -12.49 -5.64
N ILE A 424 33.69 -11.95 -4.42
CA ILE A 424 33.71 -10.51 -4.17
C ILE A 424 35.17 -10.02 -3.99
N PRO A 425 35.61 -8.98 -4.71
CA PRO A 425 36.97 -8.45 -4.61
C PRO A 425 37.27 -7.86 -3.22
N THR A 426 38.56 -7.76 -2.92
CA THR A 426 39.06 -7.29 -1.62
C THR A 426 39.43 -5.81 -1.62
N GLU A 427 39.74 -5.25 -2.79
CA GLU A 427 40.06 -3.83 -2.92
C GLU A 427 38.82 -2.97 -2.72
N ARG A 428 38.95 -1.88 -1.95
CA ARG A 428 37.82 -1.03 -1.54
C ARG A 428 36.97 -0.52 -2.71
N HIS A 429 37.62 -0.04 -3.79
CA HIS A 429 36.90 0.51 -4.94
C HIS A 429 36.21 -0.58 -5.75
N ALA A 430 36.93 -1.65 -6.13
CA ALA A 430 36.37 -2.80 -6.82
C ALA A 430 35.23 -3.47 -6.01
N ARG A 431 35.36 -3.52 -4.67
CA ARG A 431 34.34 -4.05 -3.77
C ARG A 431 33.06 -3.20 -3.79
N ALA A 432 33.17 -1.88 -3.80
CA ALA A 432 32.00 -1.01 -3.89
C ALA A 432 31.22 -1.26 -5.20
N ILE A 433 31.94 -1.31 -6.32
CA ILE A 433 31.36 -1.62 -7.64
C ILE A 433 30.70 -3.01 -7.63
N ALA A 434 31.41 -4.03 -7.13
CA ALA A 434 30.89 -5.38 -7.04
C ALA A 434 29.66 -5.51 -6.13
N MET A 435 29.54 -4.66 -5.10
CA MET A 435 28.35 -4.60 -4.24
C MET A 435 27.17 -3.94 -4.97
N ASP A 436 27.43 -2.85 -5.71
CA ASP A 436 26.40 -2.15 -6.48
C ASP A 436 25.85 -3.03 -7.63
N SER A 437 26.68 -3.92 -8.19
CA SER A 437 26.29 -4.88 -9.26
C SER A 437 26.11 -6.31 -8.77
N MET A 438 26.00 -6.56 -7.45
CA MET A 438 26.02 -7.92 -6.88
C MET A 438 24.89 -8.79 -7.43
N LEU A 439 23.68 -8.22 -7.54
CA LEU A 439 22.48 -8.94 -7.98
C LEU A 439 22.60 -9.43 -9.42
N GLU A 440 23.42 -8.78 -10.26
CA GLU A 440 23.60 -9.19 -11.65
C GLU A 440 24.24 -10.58 -11.77
N ASN A 441 25.05 -10.99 -10.79
CA ASN A 441 25.59 -12.34 -10.77
C ASN A 441 24.50 -13.39 -10.48
N TYR A 442 23.44 -13.04 -9.75
CA TYR A 442 22.27 -13.90 -9.60
C TYR A 442 21.37 -13.82 -10.83
N GLU A 443 21.08 -12.63 -11.36
CA GLU A 443 20.22 -12.46 -12.55
C GLU A 443 20.75 -13.23 -13.78
N ASN A 444 22.08 -13.28 -13.97
CA ASN A 444 22.73 -13.95 -15.10
C ASN A 444 23.17 -15.40 -14.81
N ALA A 445 22.90 -15.94 -13.62
CA ALA A 445 23.20 -17.33 -13.33
C ALA A 445 22.28 -18.26 -14.14
N LYS A 446 22.76 -19.46 -14.46
CA LYS A 446 21.88 -20.51 -15.02
C LYS A 446 20.84 -20.96 -14.00
N VAL A 447 21.24 -21.00 -12.73
CA VAL A 447 20.47 -21.54 -11.62
C VAL A 447 21.01 -20.96 -10.32
N THR A 448 20.11 -20.68 -9.38
CA THR A 448 20.48 -20.32 -8.00
C THR A 448 20.20 -21.50 -7.09
N VAL A 449 21.17 -21.86 -6.25
CA VAL A 449 21.02 -22.90 -5.23
C VAL A 449 20.90 -22.26 -3.85
N VAL A 450 19.84 -22.58 -3.13
CA VAL A 450 19.59 -22.19 -1.74
C VAL A 450 20.18 -23.22 -0.79
N HIS A 451 21.12 -22.79 0.04
CA HIS A 451 21.70 -23.57 1.12
C HIS A 451 21.39 -22.93 2.47
N ASP A 452 20.67 -23.68 3.31
CA ASP A 452 20.34 -23.31 4.69
C ASP A 452 20.44 -24.56 5.58
N GLN A 453 21.07 -24.42 6.75
CA GLN A 453 21.27 -25.55 7.65
C GLN A 453 19.95 -26.08 8.23
N ASP A 454 18.96 -25.22 8.50
CA ASP A 454 17.65 -25.67 9.00
C ASP A 454 16.93 -26.52 7.93
N LEU A 455 17.04 -26.15 6.65
CA LEU A 455 16.46 -26.92 5.53
C LEU A 455 17.20 -28.23 5.26
N LEU A 456 18.52 -28.25 5.42
CA LEU A 456 19.33 -29.48 5.32
C LEU A 456 19.07 -30.47 6.45
N GLU A 457 18.50 -30.02 7.57
CA GLU A 457 18.03 -30.87 8.65
C GLU A 457 16.55 -31.26 8.49
N PHE A 458 15.83 -30.55 7.63
CA PHE A 458 14.43 -30.79 7.31
C PHE A 458 14.26 -31.93 6.30
N GLU A 459 13.61 -33.01 6.73
CA GLU A 459 13.28 -34.16 5.87
C GLU A 459 12.16 -33.83 4.88
N TRP A 460 12.43 -34.02 3.59
CA TRP A 460 11.48 -33.73 2.52
C TRP A 460 10.20 -34.58 2.60
N LYS A 461 9.04 -33.96 2.39
CA LYS A 461 7.71 -34.58 2.33
C LYS A 461 6.82 -33.92 1.27
N GLU A 462 5.98 -34.72 0.61
CA GLU A 462 5.00 -34.26 -0.38
C GLU A 462 3.66 -33.80 0.27
N ASP A 463 3.74 -33.10 1.40
CA ASP A 463 2.58 -32.65 2.21
C ASP A 463 2.49 -31.12 2.32
N GLY A 464 3.34 -30.40 1.58
CA GLY A 464 3.42 -28.95 1.60
C GLY A 464 4.17 -28.33 2.78
N SER A 465 4.60 -29.13 3.76
CA SER A 465 5.45 -28.67 4.87
C SER A 465 6.83 -28.11 4.44
N PRO A 466 7.46 -28.50 3.31
CA PRO A 466 8.69 -27.86 2.86
C PRO A 466 8.56 -26.36 2.57
N ALA A 467 7.40 -25.90 2.09
CA ALA A 467 7.15 -24.47 1.87
C ALA A 467 7.08 -23.71 3.21
N VAL A 468 6.40 -24.31 4.21
CA VAL A 468 6.34 -23.78 5.58
C VAL A 468 7.72 -23.75 6.22
N ALA A 469 8.52 -24.80 6.00
CA ALA A 469 9.90 -24.87 6.47
C ALA A 469 10.76 -23.75 5.87
N MET A 470 10.60 -23.48 4.58
CA MET A 470 11.33 -22.42 3.88
C MET A 470 11.04 -21.05 4.47
N VAL A 471 9.78 -20.68 4.72
CA VAL A 471 9.43 -19.35 5.29
C VAL A 471 9.85 -19.19 6.76
N LEU A 472 10.10 -20.29 7.48
CA LEU A 472 10.58 -20.31 8.86
C LEU A 472 12.11 -20.50 8.98
N SER A 473 12.81 -20.72 7.85
CA SER A 473 14.25 -20.96 7.82
C SER A 473 15.06 -19.71 8.13
N SER A 474 16.31 -19.90 8.56
CA SER A 474 17.22 -18.78 8.81
C SER A 474 17.49 -17.98 7.53
N TRP A 475 17.57 -18.67 6.39
CA TRP A 475 17.75 -18.09 5.07
C TRP A 475 16.66 -17.09 4.71
N PHE A 476 15.39 -17.41 4.98
CA PHE A 476 14.28 -16.52 4.64
C PHE A 476 14.19 -15.28 5.53
N THR A 477 14.90 -15.26 6.66
CA THR A 477 14.92 -14.10 7.58
C THR A 477 15.95 -13.05 7.22
N ARG A 478 16.86 -13.31 6.27
CA ARG A 478 17.94 -12.38 5.93
C ARG A 478 17.58 -11.46 4.77
N GLY A 479 18.08 -10.23 4.83
CA GLY A 479 17.82 -9.22 3.80
C GLY A 479 18.48 -9.54 2.45
N TRP A 480 19.75 -9.94 2.47
CA TRP A 480 20.52 -10.24 1.25
C TRP A 480 19.92 -11.41 0.45
N THR A 481 19.58 -12.51 1.13
CA THR A 481 18.91 -13.68 0.52
C THR A 481 17.57 -13.33 -0.13
N ALA A 482 16.88 -12.29 0.35
CA ALA A 482 15.67 -11.76 -0.27
C ALA A 482 15.95 -11.17 -1.66
N ALA A 483 17.04 -10.39 -1.76
CA ALA A 483 17.45 -9.78 -3.02
C ALA A 483 18.04 -10.80 -3.98
N GLU A 484 18.76 -11.79 -3.48
CA GLU A 484 19.26 -12.93 -4.27
C GLU A 484 18.10 -13.73 -4.89
N LEU A 485 17.05 -14.01 -4.12
CA LEU A 485 15.85 -14.70 -4.61
C LEU A 485 15.12 -13.86 -5.68
N TRP A 486 14.97 -12.55 -5.44
CA TRP A 486 14.35 -11.63 -6.39
C TRP A 486 15.15 -11.50 -7.69
N ALA A 487 16.48 -11.39 -7.60
CA ALA A 487 17.37 -11.37 -8.75
C ALA A 487 17.24 -12.67 -9.57
N SER A 488 17.02 -13.78 -8.89
CA SER A 488 16.88 -15.10 -9.52
C SER A 488 15.53 -15.36 -10.19
N ARG A 489 14.61 -14.37 -10.26
CA ARG A 489 13.22 -14.53 -10.78
C ARG A 489 13.12 -15.07 -12.21
N GLY A 490 14.15 -14.85 -13.03
CA GLY A 490 14.17 -15.24 -14.45
C GLY A 490 14.61 -16.68 -14.73
N HIS A 491 15.06 -17.44 -13.74
CA HIS A 491 15.61 -18.79 -13.93
C HIS A 491 15.25 -19.73 -12.76
N PRO A 492 15.54 -21.04 -12.87
CA PRO A 492 15.25 -21.99 -11.79
C PRO A 492 15.99 -21.68 -10.49
N VAL A 493 15.32 -21.88 -9.37
CA VAL A 493 15.91 -21.85 -8.02
C VAL A 493 15.80 -23.24 -7.43
N LYS A 494 16.92 -23.81 -6.98
CA LYS A 494 16.98 -25.13 -6.39
C LYS A 494 17.23 -25.01 -4.89
N VAL A 495 16.51 -25.75 -4.07
CA VAL A 495 16.62 -25.74 -2.61
C VAL A 495 17.11 -27.10 -2.14
N LEU A 496 18.07 -27.07 -1.21
CA LEU A 496 18.66 -28.26 -0.63
C LEU A 496 17.89 -28.70 0.62
N PHE A 497 17.43 -29.95 0.63
CA PHE A 497 16.75 -30.57 1.78
C PHE A 497 17.49 -31.83 2.23
N LYS A 498 17.14 -32.33 3.42
CA LYS A 498 17.53 -33.67 3.84
C LYS A 498 16.79 -34.71 3.00
N ASP A 499 17.55 -35.61 2.37
CA ASP A 499 16.97 -36.72 1.62
C ASP A 499 16.47 -37.81 2.59
N PRO A 500 15.17 -38.15 2.60
CA PRO A 500 14.66 -39.25 3.43
C PRO A 500 15.25 -40.62 3.07
N ASN A 501 15.79 -40.77 1.86
CA ASN A 501 16.39 -42.02 1.37
C ASN A 501 17.91 -42.09 1.57
N ASP A 502 18.57 -40.99 1.97
CA ASP A 502 20.00 -40.98 2.32
C ASP A 502 20.18 -40.88 3.84
N PRO A 503 20.28 -42.02 4.56
CA PRO A 503 20.48 -42.02 6.00
C PRO A 503 21.85 -41.47 6.42
N THR A 504 22.81 -41.34 5.48
CA THR A 504 24.12 -40.77 5.79
C THR A 504 24.09 -39.25 5.88
N GLY A 505 23.07 -38.60 5.29
CA GLY A 505 22.92 -37.15 5.22
C GLY A 505 24.07 -36.46 4.48
N GLN A 506 24.91 -37.20 3.74
CA GLN A 506 26.05 -36.63 3.03
C GLN A 506 25.60 -35.94 1.75
N ARG A 507 24.54 -36.44 1.11
CA ARG A 507 24.04 -35.91 -0.15
C ARG A 507 22.67 -35.26 0.04
N PRO A 508 22.56 -33.93 -0.05
CA PRO A 508 21.25 -33.28 0.05
C PRO A 508 20.37 -33.64 -1.15
N LEU A 509 19.06 -33.71 -0.91
CA LEU A 509 18.04 -33.74 -1.94
C LEU A 509 17.93 -32.36 -2.58
N ILE A 510 17.90 -32.29 -3.91
CA ILE A 510 17.75 -31.04 -4.66
C ILE A 510 16.31 -30.97 -5.16
N LYS A 511 15.59 -29.91 -4.75
CA LYS A 511 14.21 -29.66 -5.16
C LYS A 511 14.08 -28.31 -5.83
N ASP A 512 13.28 -28.23 -6.87
CA ASP A 512 12.99 -26.98 -7.56
C ASP A 512 11.99 -26.16 -6.75
N LEU A 513 12.29 -24.88 -6.54
CA LEU A 513 11.42 -23.98 -5.82
C LEU A 513 10.06 -23.88 -6.50
N ASP A 514 10.01 -23.64 -7.80
CA ASP A 514 8.74 -23.38 -8.47
C ASP A 514 8.00 -24.68 -8.79
N MET A 515 8.71 -25.75 -9.15
CA MET A 515 8.12 -27.01 -9.61
C MET A 515 7.84 -28.03 -8.52
N ASP A 516 8.58 -28.03 -7.41
CA ASP A 516 8.41 -29.00 -6.32
C ASP A 516 7.90 -28.36 -5.03
N ILE A 517 8.40 -27.18 -4.64
CA ILE A 517 8.05 -26.55 -3.36
C ILE A 517 6.79 -25.70 -3.47
N LEU A 518 6.73 -24.88 -4.51
CA LEU A 518 5.54 -24.12 -4.87
C LEU A 518 4.62 -24.97 -5.76
N ALA A 519 4.80 -26.29 -5.85
CA ALA A 519 4.04 -27.20 -6.71
C ALA A 519 2.53 -27.24 -6.44
N GLY A 520 2.04 -26.57 -5.39
CA GLY A 520 0.64 -26.28 -5.12
C GLY A 520 0.17 -24.89 -5.59
N ASP A 521 1.03 -24.13 -6.27
CA ASP A 521 0.65 -22.92 -6.98
C ASP A 521 -0.07 -23.29 -8.27
N LEU A 522 -1.38 -23.24 -8.18
CA LEU A 522 -2.27 -23.56 -9.29
C LEU A 522 -2.21 -22.48 -10.38
N SER A 523 -1.47 -21.37 -10.23
CA SER A 523 -1.28 -20.36 -11.29
C SER A 523 -0.68 -20.93 -12.57
N ARG A 524 0.30 -21.84 -12.45
CA ARG A 524 0.89 -22.56 -13.59
C ARG A 524 -0.07 -23.58 -14.20
N TRP A 525 -1.20 -23.85 -13.54
CA TRP A 525 -2.33 -24.56 -14.12
C TRP A 525 -3.28 -23.60 -14.84
N PHE A 526 -3.02 -22.30 -14.88
CA PHE A 526 -3.90 -21.34 -15.57
C PHE A 526 -3.18 -20.53 -16.64
N ASP A 527 -1.99 -20.99 -17.07
CA ASP A 527 -1.22 -20.34 -18.13
C ASP A 527 -2.07 -20.24 -19.42
N PRO A 528 -2.55 -19.03 -19.79
CA PRO A 528 -3.34 -18.83 -20.99
C PRO A 528 -2.51 -19.01 -22.27
N GLU A 529 -1.18 -18.94 -22.16
CA GLU A 529 -0.24 -19.04 -23.28
C GLU A 529 0.16 -20.48 -23.59
N THR A 530 -0.25 -21.46 -22.78
CA THR A 530 -0.29 -22.85 -23.26
C THR A 530 -1.37 -22.96 -24.34
N GLU A 531 -0.96 -22.71 -25.59
CA GLU A 531 -1.75 -22.74 -26.81
C GLU A 531 -2.55 -24.05 -26.93
N GLY A 532 -3.77 -24.01 -26.41
CA GLY A 532 -4.73 -25.10 -26.47
C GLY A 532 -5.65 -25.05 -25.27
N HIS A 533 -6.92 -24.69 -25.50
CA HIS A 533 -8.04 -24.54 -24.56
C HIS A 533 -8.40 -25.77 -23.67
N GLN A 534 -7.46 -26.64 -23.34
CA GLN A 534 -7.57 -27.53 -22.20
C GLN A 534 -7.28 -26.71 -20.93
N SER A 535 -8.33 -26.12 -20.37
CA SER A 535 -8.42 -25.82 -18.94
C SER A 535 -7.79 -26.99 -18.15
N PRO A 536 -6.55 -26.89 -17.65
CA PRO A 536 -5.82 -28.04 -17.12
C PRO A 536 -6.28 -28.39 -15.70
N TYR A 537 -7.31 -27.68 -15.23
CA TYR A 537 -8.29 -28.20 -14.28
C TYR A 537 -8.59 -29.68 -14.58
N ASN A 538 -8.88 -30.08 -15.81
CA ASN A 538 -9.45 -31.41 -16.09
C ASN A 538 -8.60 -32.65 -15.73
N ASN A 539 -7.27 -32.55 -15.57
CA ASN A 539 -6.42 -33.77 -15.47
C ASN A 539 -5.50 -33.88 -14.25
N ARG A 540 -5.40 -32.88 -13.35
CA ARG A 540 -4.43 -32.92 -12.24
C ARG A 540 -4.94 -32.67 -10.82
N ALA A 541 -6.23 -32.37 -10.60
CA ALA A 541 -6.77 -32.30 -9.22
C ALA A 541 -6.68 -33.64 -8.44
N LEU A 542 -6.27 -34.71 -9.13
CA LEU A 542 -5.70 -35.93 -8.56
C LEU A 542 -4.28 -36.05 -9.12
N ALA A 543 -3.32 -35.31 -8.56
CA ALA A 543 -1.93 -35.62 -8.80
C ALA A 543 -1.68 -37.09 -8.39
N PRO A 544 -0.66 -37.78 -8.95
CA PRO A 544 -0.35 -39.17 -8.60
C PRO A 544 -0.10 -39.43 -7.10
N THR A 545 -0.01 -38.38 -6.28
CA THR A 545 0.28 -38.39 -4.84
C THR A 545 -0.96 -38.33 -3.93
N ASP A 546 -2.19 -38.17 -4.45
CA ASP A 546 -3.45 -38.12 -3.67
C ASP A 546 -3.54 -37.02 -2.58
N THR A 547 -2.65 -36.01 -2.58
CA THR A 547 -2.61 -34.94 -1.58
C THR A 547 -2.90 -33.57 -2.19
N LEU A 548 -3.86 -32.84 -1.61
CA LEU A 548 -4.18 -31.45 -1.97
C LEU A 548 -3.49 -30.47 -1.01
N PRO A 549 -3.14 -29.25 -1.47
CA PRO A 549 -2.48 -28.27 -0.61
C PRO A 549 -3.39 -27.80 0.53
N GLU A 550 -2.87 -27.87 1.74
CA GLU A 550 -3.49 -27.27 2.93
C GLU A 550 -3.31 -25.75 2.94
N LEU A 551 -4.10 -25.07 3.77
CA LEU A 551 -4.04 -23.61 3.89
C LEU A 551 -2.66 -23.08 4.31
N ALA A 552 -1.93 -23.81 5.18
CA ALA A 552 -0.59 -23.43 5.60
C ALA A 552 0.41 -23.39 4.44
N HIS A 553 0.33 -24.39 3.54
CA HIS A 553 1.14 -24.43 2.32
C HIS A 553 0.79 -23.27 1.39
N MET A 554 -0.49 -22.95 1.21
CA MET A 554 -0.92 -21.80 0.39
C MET A 554 -0.39 -20.48 0.97
N ILE A 555 -0.46 -20.29 2.29
CA ILE A 555 0.09 -19.10 2.97
C ILE A 555 1.59 -18.99 2.73
N ALA A 556 2.35 -20.08 2.90
CA ALA A 556 3.79 -20.07 2.69
C ALA A 556 4.15 -19.79 1.22
N THR A 557 3.42 -20.43 0.30
CA THR A 557 3.53 -20.20 -1.15
C THR A 557 3.31 -18.74 -1.49
N ASP A 558 2.32 -18.07 -0.91
CA ASP A 558 2.04 -16.65 -1.13
C ASP A 558 3.15 -15.71 -0.69
N ILE A 559 3.85 -16.09 0.37
CA ILE A 559 4.95 -15.31 0.91
C ILE A 559 6.18 -15.47 0.01
N LEU A 560 6.46 -16.69 -0.44
CA LEU A 560 7.55 -16.99 -1.38
C LEU A 560 7.31 -16.37 -2.76
N ALA A 561 6.06 -16.39 -3.21
CA ALA A 561 5.57 -15.81 -4.46
C ALA A 561 5.87 -14.32 -4.61
N LEU A 562 5.95 -13.57 -3.51
CA LEU A 562 6.31 -12.14 -3.52
C LEU A 562 7.64 -11.89 -4.24
N PHE A 563 8.53 -12.89 -4.27
CA PHE A 563 9.86 -12.79 -4.86
C PHE A 563 9.94 -13.38 -6.28
N ARG A 564 8.89 -14.10 -6.73
CA ARG A 564 8.89 -14.85 -7.98
C ARG A 564 7.93 -14.26 -9.03
N TRP A 565 6.72 -13.85 -8.64
CA TRP A 565 5.63 -13.55 -9.58
C TRP A 565 5.31 -12.06 -9.68
N THR A 566 6.26 -11.28 -10.19
CA THR A 566 5.94 -9.92 -10.66
C THR A 566 5.86 -9.91 -12.17
N GLU A 567 4.63 -9.92 -12.69
CA GLU A 567 4.32 -9.81 -14.14
C GLU A 567 5.06 -8.65 -14.81
N HIS A 568 5.40 -7.62 -14.04
CA HIS A 568 6.05 -6.39 -14.51
C HIS A 568 7.57 -6.35 -14.27
N GLN A 569 8.18 -7.41 -13.74
CA GLN A 569 9.61 -7.44 -13.32
C GLN A 569 10.01 -6.34 -12.32
N THR A 570 9.06 -5.57 -11.81
CA THR A 570 9.24 -4.45 -10.88
C THR A 570 8.35 -4.63 -9.67
N ILE A 571 8.79 -4.13 -8.52
CA ILE A 571 7.96 -4.10 -7.31
C ILE A 571 6.89 -3.01 -7.49
N PRO A 572 5.58 -3.34 -7.38
CA PRO A 572 4.51 -2.44 -7.80
C PRO A 572 4.29 -1.25 -6.88
N ASP A 573 4.46 -1.43 -5.56
CA ASP A 573 4.24 -0.39 -4.56
C ASP A 573 5.12 -0.58 -3.32
N LEU A 574 5.11 0.44 -2.44
CA LEU A 574 5.87 0.39 -1.19
C LEU A 574 5.39 -0.76 -0.28
N GLN A 575 4.10 -1.07 -0.23
CA GLN A 575 3.58 -2.16 0.59
C GLN A 575 4.16 -3.52 0.18
N ALA A 576 4.28 -3.79 -1.12
CA ALA A 576 4.92 -5.00 -1.63
C ALA A 576 6.39 -5.08 -1.19
N LEU A 577 7.14 -3.97 -1.33
CA LEU A 577 8.53 -3.88 -0.87
C LEU A 577 8.66 -4.13 0.65
N LEU A 578 7.78 -3.51 1.45
CA LEU A 578 7.78 -3.68 2.90
C LEU A 578 7.43 -5.11 3.29
N ARG A 579 6.45 -5.75 2.65
CA ARG A 579 6.14 -7.17 2.87
C ARG A 579 7.32 -8.07 2.55
N MET A 580 8.14 -7.72 1.57
CA MET A 580 9.36 -8.47 1.25
C MET A 580 10.45 -8.28 2.31
N LEU A 581 10.68 -7.06 2.80
CA LEU A 581 11.90 -6.69 3.53
C LEU A 581 11.73 -6.26 5.01
N GLN A 582 10.52 -5.96 5.48
CA GLN A 582 10.29 -5.34 6.79
C GLN A 582 10.71 -6.21 7.97
N THR A 583 10.51 -7.52 7.88
CA THR A 583 10.86 -8.47 8.93
C THR A 583 12.25 -9.07 8.77
N ARG A 584 12.95 -8.70 7.71
CA ARG A 584 14.25 -9.26 7.40
C ARG A 584 15.36 -8.49 8.11
N VAL A 585 16.34 -9.23 8.58
CA VAL A 585 17.50 -8.69 9.30
C VAL A 585 18.75 -8.72 8.43
N THR A 586 19.67 -7.84 8.75
CA THR A 586 21.02 -7.76 8.19
C THR A 586 21.99 -7.52 9.33
N SER A 587 23.26 -7.85 9.14
CA SER A 587 24.31 -7.55 10.12
C SER A 587 24.52 -6.04 10.31
N TRP A 588 24.22 -5.25 9.27
CA TRP A 588 24.34 -3.79 9.28
C TRP A 588 23.00 -3.14 8.94
N ALA A 589 22.50 -2.25 9.80
CA ALA A 589 21.18 -1.62 9.62
C ALA A 589 21.04 -0.87 8.28
N ARG A 590 22.15 -0.30 7.77
CA ARG A 590 22.20 0.39 6.48
C ARG A 590 21.87 -0.53 5.30
N ASP A 591 22.31 -1.79 5.35
CA ASP A 591 22.15 -2.74 4.26
C ASP A 591 20.68 -2.93 3.89
N ARG A 592 19.75 -2.86 4.86
CA ARG A 592 18.32 -2.99 4.58
C ARG A 592 17.82 -1.95 3.59
N THR A 593 18.31 -0.70 3.71
CA THR A 593 17.92 0.38 2.79
C THR A 593 18.62 0.22 1.45
N LEU A 594 19.88 -0.22 1.45
CA LEU A 594 20.63 -0.53 0.22
C LEU A 594 19.95 -1.66 -0.57
N ILE A 595 19.54 -2.72 0.10
CA ILE A 595 18.79 -3.84 -0.48
C ILE A 595 17.47 -3.32 -1.07
N ALA A 596 16.73 -2.49 -0.34
CA ALA A 596 15.51 -1.88 -0.85
C ALA A 596 15.76 -1.02 -2.11
N ALA A 597 16.87 -0.28 -2.16
CA ALA A 597 17.27 0.46 -3.34
C ALA A 597 17.64 -0.46 -4.52
N LEU A 598 18.40 -1.52 -4.28
CA LEU A 598 18.76 -2.54 -5.28
C LEU A 598 17.55 -3.24 -5.90
N LEU A 599 16.47 -3.39 -5.15
CA LEU A 599 15.24 -4.03 -5.64
C LEU A 599 14.35 -3.12 -6.51
N CYS A 600 14.37 -1.81 -6.28
CA CYS A 600 13.38 -0.89 -6.84
C CYS A 600 13.94 0.20 -7.74
N LEU A 601 15.19 0.61 -7.55
CA LEU A 601 15.79 1.72 -8.28
C LEU A 601 16.46 1.23 -9.57
N PRO A 602 16.45 2.06 -10.63
CA PRO A 602 17.33 1.87 -11.77
C PRO A 602 18.80 1.80 -11.33
N ARG A 603 19.61 1.01 -12.04
CA ARG A 603 21.01 0.71 -11.66
C ARG A 603 21.88 1.96 -11.53
N ASP A 604 21.68 2.93 -12.41
CA ASP A 604 22.39 4.22 -12.44
C ASP A 604 22.01 5.15 -11.27
N ALA A 605 20.88 4.88 -10.61
CA ALA A 605 20.45 5.65 -9.44
C ALA A 605 21.01 5.11 -8.11
N ILE A 606 21.61 3.93 -8.10
CA ILE A 606 22.15 3.25 -6.91
C ILE A 606 23.57 3.74 -6.64
N ASP A 607 23.81 4.11 -5.39
CA ASP A 607 25.13 4.49 -4.91
C ASP A 607 25.26 4.05 -3.45
N SER A 608 26.08 3.03 -3.20
CA SER A 608 26.34 2.51 -1.86
C SER A 608 27.10 3.48 -0.94
N THR A 609 27.43 4.69 -1.37
CA THR A 609 27.94 5.79 -0.53
C THR A 609 26.84 6.77 -0.08
N THR A 610 25.68 6.76 -0.73
CA THR A 610 24.52 7.60 -0.40
C THR A 610 24.00 7.32 1.02
N THR A 611 23.58 8.36 1.75
CA THR A 611 23.04 8.22 3.12
C THR A 611 21.65 7.57 3.12
N THR A 612 21.25 6.96 4.24
CA THR A 612 19.91 6.33 4.38
C THR A 612 18.76 7.29 4.02
N PRO A 613 18.70 8.56 4.49
CA PRO A 613 17.61 9.46 4.12
C PRO A 613 17.57 9.78 2.62
N GLN A 614 18.71 10.00 1.97
CA GLN A 614 18.77 10.26 0.53
C GLN A 614 18.31 9.04 -0.28
N MET A 615 18.65 7.84 0.18
CA MET A 615 18.21 6.60 -0.45
C MET A 615 16.69 6.39 -0.27
N THR A 616 16.17 6.67 0.93
CA THR A 616 14.72 6.71 1.21
C THR A 616 14.00 7.69 0.27
N GLN A 617 14.52 8.90 0.07
CA GLN A 617 13.96 9.88 -0.86
C GLN A 617 13.90 9.35 -2.30
N LYS A 618 15.00 8.76 -2.78
CA LYS A 618 15.07 8.14 -4.12
C LYS A 618 14.03 7.03 -4.28
N ILE A 619 13.91 6.13 -3.31
CA ILE A 619 12.94 5.02 -3.33
C ILE A 619 11.50 5.55 -3.37
N LEU A 620 11.17 6.50 -2.50
CA LEU A 620 9.82 7.09 -2.44
C LEU A 620 9.48 7.86 -3.73
N ALA A 621 10.44 8.63 -4.27
CA ALA A 621 10.25 9.33 -5.54
C ALA A 621 10.06 8.34 -6.71
N ASN A 622 10.77 7.21 -6.71
CA ASN A 622 10.64 6.16 -7.74
C ASN A 622 9.24 5.52 -7.74
N PHE A 623 8.65 5.27 -6.57
CA PHE A 623 7.26 4.79 -6.50
C PHE A 623 6.24 5.84 -6.92
N GLY A 624 6.51 7.13 -6.66
CA GLY A 624 5.66 8.26 -7.04
C GLY A 624 4.29 8.33 -6.33
N SER A 625 3.84 7.25 -5.70
CA SER A 625 2.60 7.19 -4.94
C SER A 625 2.69 6.21 -3.78
N LEU A 626 1.89 6.47 -2.74
CA LEU A 626 1.76 5.68 -1.52
C LEU A 626 0.28 5.52 -1.19
N ARG A 627 -0.08 4.48 -0.45
CA ARG A 627 -1.39 4.43 0.19
C ARG A 627 -1.43 5.48 1.31
N THR A 628 -2.54 6.18 1.43
CA THR A 628 -2.69 7.26 2.41
C THR A 628 -2.44 6.79 3.85
N THR A 629 -2.72 5.53 4.16
CA THR A 629 -2.45 4.89 5.45
C THR A 629 -0.96 4.63 5.71
N GLU A 630 -0.11 4.54 4.69
CA GLU A 630 1.33 4.31 4.84
C GLU A 630 2.07 5.55 5.35
N ILE A 631 1.48 6.73 5.18
CA ILE A 631 2.02 8.01 5.67
C ILE A 631 1.98 8.06 7.20
N ILE A 632 1.11 7.26 7.84
CA ILE A 632 0.99 7.19 9.30
C ILE A 632 2.26 6.56 9.88
N ASN A 633 3.08 7.41 10.49
CA ASN A 633 4.32 7.02 11.14
C ASN A 633 4.52 7.78 12.46
N HIS A 634 5.35 7.21 13.34
CA HIS A 634 5.62 7.75 14.69
C HIS A 634 7.08 8.18 14.87
N ARG A 635 7.76 8.50 13.76
CA ARG A 635 9.18 8.84 13.77
C ARG A 635 9.36 10.33 13.56
N VAL A 636 10.53 10.81 13.97
CA VAL A 636 10.93 12.18 13.65
C VAL A 636 11.19 12.23 12.15
N PRO A 637 10.57 13.18 11.41
CA PRO A 637 10.81 13.30 9.98
C PRO A 637 12.28 13.54 9.68
N MET A 638 12.72 13.12 8.49
CA MET A 638 14.09 13.31 8.02
C MET A 638 14.47 14.80 7.89
N SER A 639 13.48 15.68 7.77
CA SER A 639 13.65 17.14 7.76
C SER A 639 12.68 17.83 8.72
N SER A 640 13.12 18.90 9.36
CA SER A 640 12.25 19.73 10.22
C SER A 640 11.23 20.54 9.42
N ASP A 641 11.53 20.85 8.17
CA ASP A 641 10.67 21.59 7.23
C ASP A 641 11.00 21.24 5.76
N GLY A 642 10.20 21.77 4.83
CA GLY A 642 10.37 21.52 3.40
C GLY A 642 9.76 20.20 2.92
N PRO A 643 10.08 19.77 1.69
CA PRO A 643 9.31 18.75 0.96
C PRO A 643 9.15 17.41 1.67
N TRP A 644 10.14 17.03 2.48
CA TRP A 644 10.18 15.75 3.19
C TRP A 644 9.87 15.87 4.69
N ASP A 645 9.22 16.96 5.13
CA ASP A 645 8.86 17.20 6.54
C ASP A 645 7.76 16.26 7.11
N TRP A 646 7.28 15.34 6.27
CA TRP A 646 6.31 14.29 6.57
C TRP A 646 6.94 12.88 6.61
N ALA A 647 8.09 12.68 5.96
CA ALA A 647 8.68 11.36 5.73
C ALA A 647 9.76 11.02 6.78
N PRO A 648 9.78 9.79 7.32
CA PRO A 648 10.78 9.34 8.28
C PRO A 648 12.13 9.04 7.59
N GLN A 649 13.20 8.79 8.35
CA GLN A 649 14.54 8.60 7.75
C GLN A 649 14.66 7.30 6.94
N SER A 650 13.89 6.28 7.30
CA SER A 650 13.90 4.97 6.66
C SER A 650 12.52 4.60 6.15
N ILE A 651 12.43 4.02 4.94
CA ILE A 651 11.16 3.49 4.41
C ILE A 651 10.52 2.45 5.33
N PHE A 652 11.31 1.72 6.13
CA PHE A 652 10.81 0.70 7.05
C PHE A 652 10.05 1.28 8.24
N GLU A 653 10.08 2.60 8.40
CA GLU A 653 9.33 3.35 9.40
C GLU A 653 7.94 3.79 8.89
N LEU A 654 7.69 3.62 7.58
CA LEU A 654 6.38 3.78 6.94
C LEU A 654 5.58 2.46 6.98
N GLY A 655 4.27 2.53 6.77
CA GLY A 655 3.43 1.34 6.64
C GLY A 655 3.27 0.48 7.91
N GLN A 656 3.81 0.92 9.06
CA GLN A 656 3.75 0.15 10.31
C GLN A 656 2.35 0.08 10.95
N TRP A 657 1.39 0.85 10.43
CA TRP A 657 0.05 1.02 11.00
C TRP A 657 -0.97 -0.02 10.50
N SER A 658 -0.82 -0.54 9.27
CA SER A 658 -1.73 -1.54 8.70
C SER A 658 -0.96 -2.55 7.85
N LEU A 659 -0.48 -3.61 8.49
CA LEU A 659 0.04 -4.78 7.80
C LEU A 659 -1.03 -5.82 7.50
N SER A 660 -2.27 -5.60 7.96
CA SER A 660 -3.40 -6.12 7.20
C SER A 660 -3.32 -5.48 5.82
N ASN A 661 -3.26 -6.30 4.77
CA ASN A 661 -3.41 -5.88 3.39
C ASN A 661 -4.77 -5.22 3.21
N ASP A 662 -4.89 -3.96 3.60
CA ASP A 662 -6.06 -3.14 3.32
C ASP A 662 -5.73 -2.24 2.12
N PRO A 663 -5.94 -2.72 0.89
CA PRO A 663 -5.75 -1.96 -0.35
C PRO A 663 -6.74 -0.82 -0.56
N MET A 664 -7.51 -0.47 0.47
CA MET A 664 -8.57 0.53 0.43
C MET A 664 -8.14 1.93 0.85
N GLY A 665 -6.87 2.14 1.21
CA GLY A 665 -6.35 3.49 1.39
C GLY A 665 -6.33 4.22 0.05
N GLY A 666 -7.01 5.37 -0.05
CA GLY A 666 -6.86 6.23 -1.22
C GLY A 666 -5.38 6.50 -1.51
N TRP A 667 -5.04 6.69 -2.78
CA TRP A 667 -3.65 6.94 -3.17
C TRP A 667 -3.25 8.39 -2.85
N SER A 668 -2.06 8.54 -2.28
CA SER A 668 -1.36 9.79 -2.10
C SER A 668 -0.20 9.85 -3.09
N TYR A 669 0.03 11.01 -3.70
CA TYR A 669 0.98 11.16 -4.81
C TYR A 669 2.15 12.05 -4.38
N ILE A 670 3.36 11.52 -4.55
CA ILE A 670 4.60 12.24 -4.27
C ILE A 670 4.93 13.11 -5.48
N GLN A 671 5.15 14.39 -5.24
CA GLN A 671 5.54 15.37 -6.26
C GLN A 671 7.05 15.33 -6.47
N GLU A 672 7.52 15.83 -7.62
CA GLU A 672 8.94 15.83 -7.99
C GLU A 672 9.86 16.49 -6.96
N ASN A 673 9.37 17.48 -6.22
CA ASN A 673 10.12 18.15 -5.17
C ASN A 673 10.17 17.37 -3.84
N GLY A 674 9.40 16.30 -3.67
CA GLY A 674 9.26 15.49 -2.46
C GLY A 674 8.00 15.76 -1.62
N SER A 675 7.23 16.82 -1.89
CA SER A 675 5.96 17.03 -1.18
C SER A 675 4.92 15.99 -1.59
N ILE A 676 4.01 15.64 -0.70
CA ILE A 676 3.00 14.61 -0.95
C ILE A 676 1.60 15.20 -0.96
N LYS A 677 0.82 14.86 -1.98
CA LYS A 677 -0.59 15.24 -2.15
C LYS A 677 -1.48 14.08 -1.73
N CYS A 678 -2.39 14.34 -0.79
CA CYS A 678 -3.25 13.34 -0.15
C CYS A 678 -4.71 13.77 -0.18
N GLU A 679 -5.61 12.80 -0.01
CA GLU A 679 -7.03 13.04 0.24
C GLU A 679 -7.37 12.69 1.67
N PHE A 680 -7.88 13.67 2.43
CA PHE A 680 -8.22 13.50 3.84
C PHE A 680 -9.55 14.18 4.19
N LEU A 681 -10.18 13.67 5.23
CA LEU A 681 -11.10 14.42 6.07
C LEU A 681 -10.26 15.29 7.01
N ALA A 682 -10.59 16.57 7.16
CA ALA A 682 -9.91 17.43 8.12
C ALA A 682 -10.89 18.02 9.13
N TYR A 683 -10.64 17.78 10.42
CA TYR A 683 -11.44 18.26 11.53
C TYR A 683 -10.73 19.41 12.25
N GLU A 684 -11.50 20.39 12.74
CA GLU A 684 -11.00 21.42 13.64
C GLU A 684 -10.47 20.78 14.93
N VAL A 685 -9.34 21.26 15.47
CA VAL A 685 -8.87 20.89 16.82
C VAL A 685 -9.53 21.79 17.87
N LEU A 686 -10.30 21.18 18.77
CA LEU A 686 -11.04 21.86 19.84
C LEU A 686 -10.21 21.97 21.12
N GLN A 687 -10.64 22.84 22.04
CA GLN A 687 -9.91 23.10 23.28
C GLN A 687 -10.05 21.92 24.27
N GLU A 688 -11.22 21.28 24.25
CA GLU A 688 -11.60 20.12 25.04
C GLU A 688 -10.98 18.80 24.56
N ASP A 689 -10.40 18.78 23.36
CA ASP A 689 -9.80 17.56 22.83
C ASP A 689 -8.62 17.08 23.68
N VAL A 690 -8.66 15.81 24.06
CA VAL A 690 -7.54 15.14 24.71
C VAL A 690 -6.71 14.44 23.64
N ILE A 691 -5.73 15.18 23.11
CA ILE A 691 -4.79 14.72 22.09
C ILE A 691 -3.51 14.28 22.77
N THR A 692 -3.07 13.06 22.48
CA THR A 692 -1.78 12.51 22.93
C THR A 692 -0.94 12.10 21.73
N GLU A 693 0.40 12.17 21.82
CA GLU A 693 1.24 11.68 20.73
C GLU A 693 1.00 10.20 20.45
N TYR A 694 1.03 9.82 19.17
CA TYR A 694 0.98 8.43 18.77
C TYR A 694 2.38 7.81 18.93
N ARG A 695 2.59 7.15 20.08
CA ARG A 695 3.87 6.54 20.56
C ARG A 695 4.97 7.56 20.96
N HIS A 696 5.82 7.15 21.90
CA HIS A 696 6.58 8.04 22.81
C HIS A 696 7.97 8.53 22.30
N HIS A 697 8.09 9.18 21.14
CA HIS A 697 9.36 9.87 20.83
C HIS A 697 9.38 11.31 21.42
N PRO A 698 10.31 11.66 22.35
CA PRO A 698 10.28 12.95 23.05
C PRO A 698 10.32 14.18 22.13
N ALA A 699 11.10 14.12 21.04
CA ALA A 699 11.17 15.23 20.08
C ALA A 699 9.85 15.43 19.31
N LEU A 700 9.11 14.34 19.03
CA LEU A 700 7.82 14.42 18.37
C LEU A 700 6.76 14.95 19.33
N ALA A 701 6.78 14.48 20.59
CA ALA A 701 5.93 14.99 21.66
C ALA A 701 6.12 16.50 21.88
N ALA A 702 7.37 16.98 21.90
CA ALA A 702 7.67 18.41 21.99
C ALA A 702 7.12 19.20 20.78
N ARG A 703 7.30 18.68 19.56
CA ARG A 703 6.78 19.30 18.32
C ARG A 703 5.24 19.39 18.33
N ILE A 704 4.58 18.30 18.74
CA ILE A 704 3.11 18.24 18.91
C ILE A 704 2.64 19.23 19.98
N SER A 705 3.29 19.25 21.15
CA SER A 705 2.95 20.17 22.24
C SER A 705 3.05 21.64 21.83
N VAL A 706 4.13 22.01 21.12
CA VAL A 706 4.31 23.37 20.59
C VAL A 706 3.20 23.71 19.58
N ALA A 707 2.84 22.80 18.67
CA ALA A 707 1.74 23.03 17.74
C ALA A 707 0.39 23.19 18.47
N LEU A 708 0.12 22.34 19.46
CA LEU A 708 -1.09 22.37 20.28
C LEU A 708 -1.16 23.58 21.23
N SER A 709 -0.08 24.32 21.47
CA SER A 709 -0.17 25.63 22.14
C SER A 709 -1.01 26.64 21.32
N LYS A 710 -1.16 26.40 20.01
CA LYS A 710 -1.98 27.16 19.07
C LYS A 710 -3.04 26.27 18.43
N ARG A 711 -3.84 25.56 19.23
CA ARG A 711 -4.86 24.58 18.79
C ARG A 711 -5.70 25.02 17.59
N ARG A 712 -6.21 26.26 17.59
CA ARG A 712 -7.03 26.84 16.50
C ARG A 712 -6.31 26.91 15.14
N SER A 713 -4.99 26.72 15.14
CA SER A 713 -4.13 26.70 13.96
C SER A 713 -3.76 25.28 13.52
N CYS A 714 -4.41 24.26 14.09
CA CYS A 714 -4.19 22.86 13.78
C CYS A 714 -5.47 22.20 13.28
N LEU A 715 -5.28 21.18 12.45
CA LEU A 715 -6.31 20.29 11.92
C LEU A 715 -5.97 18.85 12.28
N LEU A 716 -6.98 18.00 12.46
CA LEU A 716 -6.83 16.55 12.50
C LEU A 716 -7.18 15.99 11.12
N LEU A 717 -6.18 15.51 10.38
CA LEU A 717 -6.41 14.81 9.12
C LEU A 717 -6.63 13.32 9.38
N THR A 718 -7.63 12.75 8.70
CA THR A 718 -7.97 11.33 8.82
C THR A 718 -8.67 10.82 7.57
N THR A 719 -8.80 9.51 7.49
CA THR A 719 -9.68 8.80 6.56
C THR A 719 -10.65 7.98 7.41
N ARG A 720 -11.72 7.43 6.81
CA ARG A 720 -12.63 6.53 7.55
C ARG A 720 -11.88 5.40 8.28
N ARG A 721 -10.83 4.87 7.66
CA ARG A 721 -9.96 3.84 8.25
C ARG A 721 -9.10 4.38 9.38
N ILE A 722 -8.40 5.50 9.16
CA ILE A 722 -7.52 6.10 10.18
C ILE A 722 -8.31 6.45 11.45
N GLN A 723 -9.56 6.90 11.29
CA GLN A 723 -10.48 7.20 12.38
C GLN A 723 -10.87 5.97 13.23
N GLN A 724 -10.96 4.77 12.65
CA GLN A 724 -11.37 3.55 13.38
C GLN A 724 -10.34 3.08 14.42
N GLU A 725 -9.08 3.47 14.30
CA GLU A 725 -8.01 3.15 15.26
C GLU A 725 -7.65 4.37 16.14
N ASP A 726 -8.56 5.35 16.26
CA ASP A 726 -8.37 6.57 17.05
C ASP A 726 -7.04 7.29 16.78
N THR A 727 -6.53 7.18 15.55
CA THR A 727 -5.26 7.76 15.10
C THR A 727 -5.55 8.89 14.13
N TYR A 728 -4.75 9.95 14.12
CA TYR A 728 -4.93 11.13 13.28
C TYR A 728 -3.58 11.73 12.90
N ILE A 729 -3.51 12.46 11.79
CA ILE A 729 -2.35 13.32 11.49
C ILE A 729 -2.66 14.73 12.00
N LEU A 730 -1.81 15.25 12.88
CA LEU A 730 -1.85 16.64 13.28
C LEU A 730 -1.19 17.51 12.19
N PHE A 731 -1.94 18.45 11.65
CA PHE A 731 -1.53 19.25 10.50
C PHE A 731 -1.75 20.75 10.74
N GLN A 732 -0.84 21.59 10.25
CA GLN A 732 -0.95 23.06 10.34
C GLN A 732 -1.08 23.67 8.95
N PRO A 733 -2.26 24.18 8.55
CA PRO A 733 -2.43 24.80 7.25
C PRO A 733 -1.62 26.10 7.16
N VAL A 734 -1.01 26.36 6.01
CA VAL A 734 -0.24 27.60 5.74
C VAL A 734 -0.76 28.35 4.51
N SER A 735 -1.45 27.67 3.60
CA SER A 735 -2.04 28.28 2.42
C SER A 735 -3.20 27.44 1.88
N VAL A 736 -4.13 28.07 1.16
CA VAL A 736 -5.21 27.42 0.43
C VAL A 736 -5.16 27.90 -1.02
N THR A 737 -5.02 26.98 -1.98
CA THR A 737 -4.90 27.29 -3.41
C THR A 737 -5.65 26.24 -4.24
N ALA A 738 -6.54 26.65 -5.15
CA ALA A 738 -7.15 25.74 -6.14
C ALA A 738 -7.73 24.44 -5.54
N TRP A 739 -8.51 24.54 -4.46
CA TRP A 739 -9.07 23.40 -3.72
C TRP A 739 -8.03 22.49 -3.03
N MET A 740 -6.82 23.02 -2.83
CA MET A 740 -5.74 22.36 -2.10
C MET A 740 -5.42 23.12 -0.82
N VAL A 741 -5.30 22.41 0.30
CA VAL A 741 -4.83 22.95 1.56
C VAL A 741 -3.37 22.53 1.74
N ILE A 742 -2.47 23.51 1.68
CA ILE A 742 -1.04 23.30 1.85
C ILE A 742 -0.68 23.53 3.31
N GLY A 743 0.15 22.67 3.89
CA GLY A 743 0.54 22.83 5.28
C GLY A 743 1.68 21.93 5.75
N ARG A 744 1.93 22.00 7.06
CA ARG A 744 2.98 21.24 7.75
C ARG A 744 2.40 19.99 8.35
N TRP A 745 3.05 18.86 8.10
CA TRP A 745 2.87 17.67 8.93
C TRP A 745 3.52 17.93 10.30
N ILE A 746 2.84 17.67 11.41
CA ILE A 746 3.40 17.88 12.76
C ILE A 746 3.77 16.55 13.41
N GLY A 747 2.88 15.55 13.29
CA GLY A 747 3.01 14.25 13.91
C GLY A 747 1.71 13.46 13.82
N CYS A 748 1.79 12.15 13.99
CA CYS A 748 0.60 11.34 14.24
C CYS A 748 0.20 11.45 15.73
N VAL A 749 -1.09 11.54 16.00
CA VAL A 749 -1.67 11.71 17.33
C VAL A 749 -2.82 10.74 17.53
N SER A 750 -3.13 10.44 18.79
CA SER A 750 -4.36 9.74 19.17
C SER A 750 -5.32 10.72 19.85
N LEU A 751 -6.61 10.55 19.56
CA LEU A 751 -7.68 11.35 20.13
C LEU A 751 -8.50 10.46 21.09
N LYS A 752 -8.46 10.75 22.39
CA LYS A 752 -9.20 9.94 23.39
C LYS A 752 -10.71 10.17 23.36
N THR A 753 -11.13 11.28 22.77
CA THR A 753 -12.54 11.65 22.60
C THR A 753 -12.97 11.28 21.19
N GLN A 754 -14.00 10.45 21.02
CA GLN A 754 -14.50 10.15 19.68
C GLN A 754 -14.89 11.45 18.94
N LEU A 755 -14.60 11.50 17.64
CA LEU A 755 -15.07 12.60 16.79
C LEU A 755 -16.61 12.62 16.80
N GLY A 756 -17.19 13.60 17.48
CA GLY A 756 -18.64 13.77 17.48
C GLY A 756 -19.18 14.10 16.09
N ALA A 757 -20.38 13.61 15.75
CA ALA A 757 -21.03 13.85 14.46
C ALA A 757 -21.27 15.35 14.16
N SER A 758 -21.32 16.19 15.19
CA SER A 758 -21.49 17.65 15.10
C SER A 758 -20.19 18.42 14.87
N ARG A 759 -19.03 17.74 14.85
CA ARG A 759 -17.74 18.42 14.76
C ARG A 759 -17.53 19.03 13.39
N ARG A 760 -17.13 20.30 13.37
CA ARG A 760 -16.81 21.02 12.13
C ARG A 760 -15.63 20.34 11.43
N HIS A 761 -15.78 20.14 10.13
CA HIS A 761 -14.75 19.59 9.28
C HIS A 761 -14.69 20.39 7.96
N LEU A 762 -13.53 20.40 7.30
CA LEU A 762 -13.30 21.19 6.09
C LEU A 762 -13.92 20.61 4.82
N GLN A 763 -14.55 19.43 4.88
CA GLN A 763 -15.44 19.02 3.79
C GLN A 763 -16.70 19.90 3.81
N VAL A 764 -16.80 20.77 2.83
CA VAL A 764 -18.06 21.43 2.55
C VAL A 764 -18.96 20.40 1.89
N TRP A 765 -19.88 19.81 2.64
CA TRP A 765 -20.95 19.02 2.03
C TRP A 765 -21.72 19.95 1.11
N ASN A 766 -21.72 19.62 -0.17
CA ASN A 766 -22.63 20.20 -1.12
C ASN A 766 -24.02 19.72 -0.74
N LYS A 767 -24.76 20.43 0.10
CA LYS A 767 -26.20 20.22 0.21
C LYS A 767 -26.89 21.25 -0.66
N ASP A 768 -27.77 20.80 -1.55
CA ASP A 768 -28.66 21.70 -2.27
C ASP A 768 -29.55 22.44 -1.28
N SER A 769 -30.32 23.41 -1.77
CA SER A 769 -31.31 24.13 -0.94
C SER A 769 -32.36 23.21 -0.29
N ASN A 770 -32.44 21.94 -0.70
CA ASN A 770 -33.33 20.91 -0.17
C ASN A 770 -32.61 19.92 0.77
N GLY A 771 -31.35 20.17 1.11
CA GLY A 771 -30.56 19.27 1.97
C GLY A 771 -30.03 18.01 1.30
N ARG A 772 -30.18 17.86 -0.02
CA ARG A 772 -29.67 16.72 -0.80
C ARG A 772 -28.23 16.93 -1.20
N ASP A 773 -27.42 15.89 -1.12
CA ASP A 773 -26.02 15.96 -1.53
C ASP A 773 -25.93 16.29 -3.04
N ILE A 774 -25.39 17.46 -3.42
CA ILE A 774 -25.03 17.77 -4.81
C ILE A 774 -23.77 16.98 -5.12
N ILE A 775 -24.00 15.78 -5.63
CA ILE A 775 -23.00 14.86 -6.17
C ILE A 775 -22.18 15.63 -7.22
N GLY A 776 -20.89 15.90 -6.96
CA GLY A 776 -20.01 16.42 -8.01
C GLY A 776 -18.70 17.13 -7.61
N LEU A 777 -18.52 17.59 -6.37
CA LEU A 777 -17.24 18.20 -5.96
C LEU A 777 -16.42 17.22 -5.13
N SER A 778 -15.23 16.88 -5.63
CA SER A 778 -14.24 16.08 -4.88
C SER A 778 -13.86 16.79 -3.58
N PRO A 779 -13.53 16.05 -2.50
CA PRO A 779 -13.02 16.65 -1.27
C PRO A 779 -11.74 17.47 -1.51
N PRO A 780 -11.45 18.48 -0.68
CA PRO A 780 -10.20 19.23 -0.80
C PRO A 780 -9.00 18.29 -0.66
N THR A 781 -7.96 18.57 -1.43
CA THR A 781 -6.71 17.80 -1.37
C THR A 781 -5.73 18.48 -0.43
N TYR A 782 -4.89 17.72 0.26
CA TYR A 782 -3.94 18.23 1.24
C TYR A 782 -2.53 18.01 0.73
N VAL A 783 -1.68 19.03 0.81
CA VAL A 783 -0.28 18.92 0.39
C VAL A 783 0.61 19.09 1.62
N LEU A 784 1.34 18.02 1.96
CA LEU A 784 2.35 18.00 3.03
C LEU A 784 3.72 18.30 2.42
N GLY A 785 4.63 18.94 3.17
CA GLY A 785 5.99 19.24 2.69
C GLY A 785 6.17 20.58 1.97
N LYS A 786 5.11 21.37 1.76
CA LYS A 786 5.22 22.68 1.07
C LYS A 786 5.08 23.84 2.06
N SER A 787 5.90 23.80 3.10
CA SER A 787 5.84 24.72 4.24
C SER A 787 6.68 26.00 4.08
N ARG A 788 7.43 26.12 2.98
CA ARG A 788 8.29 27.25 2.62
C ARG A 788 7.84 27.92 1.32
N SER A 789 8.08 29.22 1.23
CA SER A 789 7.99 30.02 0.00
C SER A 789 9.09 29.62 -1.00
N SER A 790 9.00 30.12 -2.24
CA SER A 790 10.03 29.94 -3.28
C SER A 790 11.41 30.46 -2.86
N ILE A 791 11.47 31.46 -1.98
CA ILE A 791 12.71 32.01 -1.40
C ILE A 791 13.16 31.28 -0.12
N GLY A 792 12.54 30.14 0.22
CA GLY A 792 12.93 29.31 1.36
C GLY A 792 12.46 29.82 2.73
N LYS A 793 11.72 30.94 2.81
CA LYS A 793 11.13 31.41 4.09
C LYS A 793 9.90 30.58 4.45
N SER A 794 9.79 30.19 5.72
CA SER A 794 8.63 29.47 6.26
C SER A 794 7.36 30.31 6.18
N LEU A 795 6.27 29.73 5.64
CA LEU A 795 4.98 30.41 5.50
C LEU A 795 4.28 30.58 6.86
N PRO A 796 3.49 31.65 7.07
CA PRO A 796 2.71 31.81 8.30
C PRO A 796 1.61 30.74 8.40
N VAL A 797 1.28 30.33 9.62
CA VAL A 797 0.23 29.34 9.88
C VAL A 797 -1.15 30.02 9.84
N MET A 798 -2.11 29.39 9.17
CA MET A 798 -3.51 29.79 9.12
C MET A 798 -4.29 29.13 10.25
N ASN A 799 -5.30 29.83 10.78
CA ASN A 799 -6.28 29.21 11.68
C ASN A 799 -7.39 28.48 10.89
N PHE A 800 -8.15 27.62 11.56
CA PHE A 800 -9.26 26.87 10.97
C PHE A 800 -10.24 27.78 10.21
N GLU A 801 -10.67 28.89 10.82
CA GLU A 801 -11.63 29.83 10.22
C GLU A 801 -11.11 30.45 8.92
N SER A 802 -9.81 30.77 8.86
CA SER A 802 -9.18 31.33 7.67
C SER A 802 -9.12 30.31 6.55
N ALA A 803 -8.74 29.06 6.87
CA ALA A 803 -8.70 27.98 5.89
C ALA A 803 -10.11 27.63 5.38
N PHE A 804 -11.08 27.53 6.28
CA PHE A 804 -12.48 27.27 5.97
C PHE A 804 -13.08 28.39 5.10
N SER A 805 -12.88 29.66 5.48
CA SER A 805 -13.37 30.81 4.71
C SER A 805 -12.75 30.88 3.31
N ALA A 806 -11.46 30.54 3.18
CA ALA A 806 -10.79 30.49 1.88
C ALA A 806 -11.35 29.38 0.97
N LEU A 807 -11.62 28.19 1.54
CA LEU A 807 -12.28 27.11 0.80
C LEU A 807 -13.72 27.49 0.41
N GLU A 808 -14.51 28.06 1.32
CA GLU A 808 -15.86 28.54 1.00
C GLU A 808 -15.86 29.58 -0.12
N ALA A 809 -14.91 30.52 -0.11
CA ALA A 809 -14.76 31.50 -1.18
C ALA A 809 -14.45 30.83 -2.53
N LEU A 810 -13.53 29.86 -2.56
CA LEU A 810 -13.22 29.08 -3.76
C LEU A 810 -14.44 28.29 -4.26
N ARG A 811 -15.22 27.70 -3.35
CA ARG A 811 -16.44 26.94 -3.68
C ARG A 811 -17.52 27.81 -4.31
N ARG A 812 -17.76 29.00 -3.74
CA ARG A 812 -18.72 29.96 -4.30
C ARG A 812 -18.33 30.37 -5.72
N ASN A 813 -17.04 30.43 -6.01
CA ASN A 813 -16.52 30.75 -7.33
C ASN A 813 -16.62 29.60 -8.33
N THR A 814 -16.53 28.32 -7.91
CA THR A 814 -16.63 27.16 -8.82
C THR A 814 -18.06 26.75 -9.18
N SER A 815 -19.05 27.16 -8.38
CA SER A 815 -20.46 26.83 -8.57
C SER A 815 -21.14 27.64 -9.70
N ALA A 816 -20.48 28.69 -10.18
CA ALA A 816 -20.91 29.44 -11.35
C ALA A 816 -20.37 28.75 -12.61
N VAL A 817 -21.28 28.40 -13.53
CA VAL A 817 -21.00 27.81 -14.84
C VAL A 817 -19.83 28.54 -15.52
N ILE A 818 -18.75 27.79 -15.77
CA ILE A 818 -17.47 28.19 -16.38
C ILE A 818 -16.60 29.07 -15.44
N PRO A 819 -15.38 28.64 -15.06
CA PRO A 819 -14.53 29.43 -14.19
C PRO A 819 -14.06 30.68 -14.94
N LYS A 820 -14.64 31.83 -14.63
CA LYS A 820 -13.96 33.11 -14.86
C LYS A 820 -12.94 33.29 -13.76
N THR A 821 -11.78 32.66 -13.94
CA THR A 821 -10.58 33.04 -13.21
C THR A 821 -10.19 34.43 -13.72
N TRP A 822 -10.35 35.46 -12.89
CA TRP A 822 -10.04 36.84 -13.29
C TRP A 822 -8.55 37.09 -13.12
N CYS A 823 -7.89 37.46 -14.21
CA CYS A 823 -6.45 37.64 -14.31
C CYS A 823 -6.16 39.12 -14.63
N LEU A 824 -5.35 39.79 -13.81
CA LEU A 824 -4.88 41.16 -14.05
C LEU A 824 -3.38 41.07 -14.38
N SER A 825 -3.03 41.30 -15.65
CA SER A 825 -1.66 41.32 -16.14
C SER A 825 -1.13 42.75 -16.20
N THR A 826 0.15 42.96 -15.87
CA THR A 826 0.88 44.20 -16.11
C THR A 826 2.00 43.92 -17.10
N SER A 827 1.90 44.43 -18.32
CA SER A 827 2.98 44.35 -19.31
C SER A 827 3.86 45.60 -19.23
N ASN A 828 5.11 45.44 -18.77
CA ASN A 828 6.33 46.16 -19.18
C ASN A 828 7.47 46.01 -18.16
N LEU A 829 7.85 44.78 -17.85
CA LEU A 829 9.14 44.50 -17.23
C LEU A 829 9.85 43.48 -18.13
N GLU A 830 11.06 43.82 -18.59
CA GLU A 830 11.91 42.95 -19.40
C GLU A 830 12.40 41.70 -18.62
N GLU A 831 12.08 41.61 -17.32
CA GLU A 831 12.26 40.39 -16.53
C GLU A 831 10.98 40.03 -15.76
N PRO A 832 10.49 38.78 -15.83
CA PRO A 832 9.28 38.37 -15.13
C PRO A 832 9.55 38.29 -13.62
N LEU A 833 8.93 39.17 -12.83
CA LEU A 833 8.82 39.01 -11.39
C LEU A 833 7.91 37.80 -11.09
N ILE A 834 8.53 36.66 -10.78
CA ILE A 834 7.83 35.43 -10.37
C ILE A 834 7.33 35.60 -8.93
N SER A 835 6.23 36.32 -8.76
CA SER A 835 5.47 36.34 -7.50
C SER A 835 4.30 35.36 -7.60
N PRO A 836 4.03 34.53 -6.57
CA PRO A 836 2.86 33.67 -6.55
C PRO A 836 1.57 34.52 -6.53
N PRO A 837 0.42 33.95 -6.92
CA PRO A 837 -0.79 34.72 -7.02
C PRO A 837 -1.18 35.35 -5.69
N GLN A 838 -1.29 36.68 -5.62
CA GLN A 838 -1.64 37.39 -4.39
C GLN A 838 -3.11 37.79 -4.40
N PRO A 839 -3.86 37.53 -3.31
CA PRO A 839 -5.21 38.05 -3.17
C PRO A 839 -5.14 39.57 -2.98
N VAL A 840 -5.93 40.32 -3.74
CA VAL A 840 -6.13 41.76 -3.63
C VAL A 840 -7.54 42.02 -3.14
N TYR A 841 -7.64 42.84 -2.11
CA TYR A 841 -8.90 43.21 -1.48
C TYR A 841 -9.40 44.51 -2.10
N ILE A 842 -10.63 44.50 -2.62
CA ILE A 842 -11.29 45.68 -3.20
C ILE A 842 -12.30 46.22 -2.18
N TYR A 843 -12.36 47.53 -2.04
CA TYR A 843 -13.29 48.22 -1.14
C TYR A 843 -14.15 49.22 -1.92
N GLY A 844 -15.38 49.45 -1.44
CA GLY A 844 -16.25 50.50 -1.96
C GLY A 844 -15.65 51.92 -1.84
N PRO A 845 -16.15 52.89 -2.62
CA PRO A 845 -15.59 54.25 -2.74
C PRO A 845 -15.52 55.02 -1.42
N SER A 846 -16.41 54.72 -0.47
CA SER A 846 -16.46 55.34 0.87
C SER A 846 -15.50 54.71 1.89
N ALA A 847 -14.87 53.57 1.57
CA ALA A 847 -13.95 52.88 2.49
C ALA A 847 -12.58 53.57 2.61
N GLY A 848 -12.14 54.31 1.59
CA GLY A 848 -10.85 55.01 1.58
C GLY A 848 -10.72 56.05 2.71
N LEU A 849 -11.82 56.66 3.15
CA LEU A 849 -11.83 57.57 4.31
C LEU A 849 -11.79 56.81 5.65
N ILE A 850 -12.47 55.66 5.75
CA ILE A 850 -12.58 54.90 7.01
C ILE A 850 -11.27 54.16 7.33
N LEU A 851 -10.62 53.58 6.31
CA LEU A 851 -9.36 52.86 6.45
C LEU A 851 -8.19 53.79 6.84
N ASN A 852 -8.28 55.09 6.54
CA ASN A 852 -7.26 56.08 6.86
C ASN A 852 -7.37 56.70 8.27
N ILE A 853 -8.49 56.52 8.99
CA ILE A 853 -8.75 57.24 10.27
C ILE A 853 -8.29 56.46 11.52
N GLY A 854 -7.72 55.27 11.38
CA GLY A 854 -7.19 54.50 12.53
C GLY A 854 -8.23 54.17 13.61
N ARG A 855 -9.53 54.30 13.31
CA ARG A 855 -10.62 53.89 14.18
C ARG A 855 -11.13 52.51 13.75
N THR A 856 -11.06 51.59 14.69
CA THR A 856 -11.42 50.18 14.59
C THR A 856 -12.91 50.00 14.27
N GLY A 857 -13.20 49.74 12.99
CA GLY A 857 -14.37 48.99 12.56
C GLY A 857 -13.93 48.06 11.42
N PRO A 858 -14.37 46.79 11.35
CA PRO A 858 -14.01 45.90 10.26
C PRO A 858 -14.73 46.34 8.99
N THR A 859 -14.08 47.16 8.15
CA THR A 859 -14.51 47.32 6.76
C THR A 859 -14.16 46.05 6.01
N HIS A 860 -15.17 45.21 5.79
CA HIS A 860 -15.02 44.01 4.96
C HIS A 860 -14.72 44.42 3.51
N PRO A 861 -13.81 43.71 2.82
CA PRO A 861 -13.62 43.93 1.40
C PRO A 861 -14.92 43.64 0.66
N SER A 862 -15.25 44.50 -0.30
CA SER A 862 -16.39 44.34 -1.21
C SER A 862 -16.13 43.22 -2.23
N GLY A 863 -14.86 42.82 -2.43
CA GLY A 863 -14.48 41.67 -3.24
C GLY A 863 -13.01 41.29 -3.06
N THR A 864 -12.64 40.08 -3.49
CA THR A 864 -11.24 39.59 -3.51
C THR A 864 -10.88 39.14 -4.93
N VAL A 865 -9.75 39.60 -5.45
CA VAL A 865 -9.21 39.25 -6.79
C VAL A 865 -7.84 38.61 -6.64
N VAL A 866 -7.41 37.72 -7.54
CA VAL A 866 -6.10 37.07 -7.49
C VAL A 866 -5.25 37.53 -8.68
N PHE A 867 -4.06 38.09 -8.43
CA PHE A 867 -3.12 38.49 -9.50
C PHE A 867 -2.35 37.29 -10.05
N ASP A 868 -2.27 37.08 -11.36
CA ASP A 868 -1.35 36.10 -11.98
C ASP A 868 -0.46 36.81 -13.00
N THR A 869 0.86 36.72 -12.81
CA THR A 869 1.85 37.44 -13.61
C THR A 869 2.26 36.68 -14.88
N LYS A 870 1.68 35.52 -15.18
CA LYS A 870 2.11 34.65 -16.30
C LYS A 870 1.34 34.83 -17.62
N GLY A 871 0.30 35.66 -17.68
CA GLY A 871 -0.52 35.85 -18.88
C GLY A 871 -0.13 37.08 -19.71
N HIS A 872 0.14 36.89 -21.01
CA HIS A 872 0.46 37.97 -21.98
C HIS A 872 -0.78 38.65 -22.60
N VAL A 873 -1.93 38.71 -21.92
CA VAL A 873 -3.17 39.27 -22.51
C VAL A 873 -3.79 40.33 -21.59
N ASN A 874 -3.98 41.55 -22.12
CA ASN A 874 -4.41 42.76 -21.40
C ASN A 874 -5.94 42.98 -21.41
N TRP A 875 -6.76 41.95 -21.24
CA TRP A 875 -8.22 42.09 -21.36
C TRP A 875 -8.95 41.93 -20.03
N ILE A 876 -9.69 42.96 -19.63
CA ILE A 876 -10.67 42.88 -18.54
C ILE A 876 -12.03 42.61 -19.21
N GLN A 877 -12.67 41.47 -18.91
CA GLN A 877 -13.97 41.16 -19.53
C GLN A 877 -15.06 42.12 -19.05
N LEU A 878 -15.98 42.51 -19.93
CA LEU A 878 -17.10 43.43 -19.63
C LEU A 878 -17.92 43.01 -18.40
N SER A 879 -18.08 41.71 -18.18
CA SER A 879 -18.76 41.16 -17.00
C SER A 879 -18.03 41.41 -15.69
N PHE A 880 -16.70 41.62 -15.71
CA PHE A 880 -15.94 42.08 -14.54
C PHE A 880 -16.43 43.47 -14.15
N PHE A 881 -16.49 44.37 -15.13
CA PHE A 881 -16.78 45.77 -14.89
C PHE A 881 -18.24 45.99 -14.52
N SER A 882 -19.18 45.32 -15.19
CA SER A 882 -20.60 45.34 -14.80
C SER A 882 -20.78 44.73 -13.41
N GLY A 883 -20.20 43.56 -13.13
CA GLY A 883 -20.27 42.94 -11.81
C GLY A 883 -19.63 43.77 -10.70
N LEU A 884 -18.55 44.50 -11.02
CA LEU A 884 -17.88 45.42 -10.10
C LEU A 884 -18.73 46.68 -9.84
N ILE A 885 -19.33 47.28 -10.87
CA ILE A 885 -20.26 48.42 -10.73
C ILE A 885 -21.47 48.02 -9.88
N ASP A 886 -22.07 46.87 -10.18
CA ASP A 886 -23.23 46.34 -9.48
C ASP A 886 -22.89 45.98 -8.02
N SER A 887 -21.73 45.35 -7.78
CA SER A 887 -21.33 44.91 -6.43
C SER A 887 -20.83 46.06 -5.53
N LEU A 888 -20.28 47.13 -6.13
CA LEU A 888 -19.83 48.32 -5.40
C LEU A 888 -20.92 49.38 -5.23
N ASN A 889 -22.12 49.14 -5.79
CA ASN A 889 -23.26 50.05 -5.77
C ASN A 889 -22.85 51.47 -6.22
N LEU A 890 -22.06 51.54 -7.30
CA LEU A 890 -21.47 52.77 -7.83
C LEU A 890 -22.51 53.62 -8.58
N ASP A 891 -23.51 54.14 -7.86
CA ASP A 891 -24.44 55.15 -8.40
C ASP A 891 -23.76 56.51 -8.64
N GLU A 892 -22.54 56.70 -8.13
CA GLU A 892 -21.76 57.93 -8.27
C GLU A 892 -20.57 57.73 -9.23
N MET A 893 -20.85 57.59 -10.53
CA MET A 893 -19.86 58.01 -11.52
C MET A 893 -19.74 59.53 -11.44
N VAL A 894 -18.56 60.02 -11.10
CA VAL A 894 -18.31 61.46 -11.06
C VAL A 894 -17.99 61.92 -12.47
N ALA A 895 -18.60 63.04 -12.89
CA ALA A 895 -18.32 63.65 -14.19
C ALA A 895 -16.80 63.86 -14.33
N CYS A 896 -16.25 63.43 -15.46
CA CYS A 896 -14.81 63.56 -15.70
C CYS A 896 -14.45 65.05 -15.79
N PRO A 897 -13.54 65.58 -14.96
CA PRO A 897 -13.18 66.99 -15.01
C PRO A 897 -12.34 67.36 -16.24
N LYS A 898 -11.86 66.36 -16.98
CA LYS A 898 -11.22 66.52 -18.28
C LYS A 898 -12.21 66.08 -19.34
N ASP A 899 -12.74 67.03 -20.10
CA ASP A 899 -13.65 66.74 -21.20
C ASP A 899 -12.82 66.14 -22.35
N HIS A 900 -12.78 64.81 -22.43
CA HIS A 900 -12.12 64.08 -23.51
C HIS A 900 -13.11 63.14 -24.17
N ASP A 901 -12.99 63.03 -25.51
CA ASP A 901 -13.97 62.35 -26.34
C ASP A 901 -14.16 60.90 -25.88
N GLY A 902 -15.42 60.58 -25.59
CA GLY A 902 -15.83 59.27 -25.14
C GLY A 902 -15.62 59.00 -23.66
N CYS A 903 -15.38 59.95 -22.75
CA CYS A 903 -15.37 59.66 -21.30
C CYS A 903 -16.75 59.81 -20.66
N ASN A 904 -17.29 58.73 -20.07
CA ASN A 904 -18.59 58.74 -19.36
C ASN A 904 -18.50 59.12 -17.89
N GLY A 905 -17.29 59.32 -17.37
CA GLY A 905 -17.07 59.59 -15.96
C GLY A 905 -15.80 58.93 -15.46
N VAL A 906 -15.49 59.18 -14.19
CA VAL A 906 -14.39 58.54 -13.49
C VAL A 906 -14.92 57.66 -12.36
N ALA A 907 -14.39 56.45 -12.26
CA ALA A 907 -14.65 55.52 -11.17
C ALA A 907 -13.42 55.42 -10.29
N THR A 908 -13.59 55.65 -8.98
CA THR A 908 -12.51 55.53 -8.01
C THR A 908 -12.58 54.17 -7.34
N ILE A 909 -11.57 53.33 -7.54
CA ILE A 909 -11.49 52.02 -6.90
C ILE A 909 -10.39 52.05 -5.84
N THR A 910 -10.77 51.66 -4.63
CA THR A 910 -9.86 51.50 -3.50
C THR A 910 -9.51 50.03 -3.35
N TRP A 911 -8.23 49.68 -3.33
CA TRP A 911 -7.77 48.30 -3.15
C TRP A 911 -6.55 48.22 -2.23
N SER A 912 -6.29 47.07 -1.63
CA SER A 912 -5.09 46.84 -0.85
C SER A 912 -4.44 45.50 -1.19
N LEU A 913 -3.11 45.48 -1.12
CA LEU A 913 -2.34 44.24 -1.09
C LEU A 913 -2.25 43.76 0.35
N PRO A 914 -2.29 42.43 0.60
CA PRO A 914 -1.82 41.89 1.86
C PRO A 914 -0.34 42.24 1.97
N CYS A 915 -0.03 43.23 2.81
CA CYS A 915 1.36 43.61 3.04
C CYS A 915 2.06 42.47 3.77
N SER A 916 2.86 41.70 3.04
CA SER A 916 3.93 40.89 3.62
C SER A 916 5.25 41.44 3.11
N GLU A 917 5.93 42.26 3.92
CA GLU A 917 7.35 42.07 4.27
C GLU A 917 7.91 43.20 5.15
N GLY A 918 8.71 42.81 6.16
CA GLY A 918 9.71 43.65 6.83
C GLY A 918 9.58 43.79 8.35
N ASP A 919 10.30 42.96 9.12
CA ASP A 919 10.86 43.10 10.49
C ASP A 919 10.29 44.10 11.54
N TYR A 920 9.00 44.45 11.53
CA TYR A 920 8.40 45.32 12.56
C TYR A 920 7.30 44.61 13.35
N TYR A 921 7.69 43.65 14.20
CA TYR A 921 6.78 42.87 15.05
C TYR A 921 6.37 43.53 16.39
N ALA A 922 6.36 44.87 16.50
CA ALA A 922 6.05 45.52 17.78
C ALA A 922 5.05 46.70 17.72
N CYS A 923 4.27 46.85 16.65
CA CYS A 923 3.21 47.88 16.61
C CYS A 923 1.89 47.27 16.12
N TRP A 924 0.81 47.39 16.90
CA TRP A 924 -0.53 46.89 16.57
C TRP A 924 -1.25 47.72 15.49
N ALA A 925 -0.50 48.43 14.64
CA ALA A 925 -1.02 49.26 13.57
C ALA A 925 -0.24 48.95 12.28
N VAL A 926 -0.51 47.80 11.68
CA VAL A 926 -0.12 47.55 10.29
C VAL A 926 -1.20 48.18 9.43
N VAL A 927 -0.89 49.36 8.87
CA VAL A 927 -1.77 50.03 7.93
C VAL A 927 -1.63 49.31 6.59
N PRO A 928 -2.69 48.70 6.02
CA PRO A 928 -2.62 48.19 4.67
C PRO A 928 -2.23 49.33 3.73
N LEU A 929 -1.32 49.07 2.77
CA LEU A 929 -1.10 50.02 1.68
C LEU A 929 -2.37 50.00 0.83
N VAL A 930 -3.21 50.98 1.11
CA VAL A 930 -4.47 51.20 0.39
C VAL A 930 -4.15 52.07 -0.80
N TYR A 931 -4.30 51.50 -1.98
CA TYR A 931 -4.19 52.20 -3.24
C TYR A 931 -5.57 52.66 -3.67
N THR A 932 -5.70 53.95 -3.97
CA THR A 932 -6.91 54.50 -4.56
C THR A 932 -6.56 54.97 -5.95
N TYR A 933 -7.12 54.33 -6.96
CA TYR A 933 -6.89 54.69 -8.36
C TYR A 933 -8.19 55.21 -8.97
N VAL A 934 -8.06 56.28 -9.74
CA VAL A 934 -9.14 56.88 -10.52
C VAL A 934 -9.05 56.35 -11.94
N PHE A 935 -10.07 55.62 -12.36
CA PHE A 935 -10.17 55.05 -13.69
C PHE A 935 -11.12 55.90 -14.53
N HIS A 936 -10.68 56.30 -15.73
CA HIS A 936 -11.57 56.91 -16.71
C HIS A 936 -12.41 55.82 -17.36
N VAL A 937 -13.73 55.98 -17.32
CA VAL A 937 -14.66 55.08 -18.01
C VAL A 937 -14.95 55.70 -19.36
N THR A 938 -14.64 55.01 -20.45
CA THR A 938 -14.92 55.52 -21.80
C THR A 938 -16.01 54.72 -22.54
N THR A 939 -16.73 55.38 -23.46
CA THR A 939 -17.90 54.92 -24.23
C THR A 939 -17.55 54.34 -25.58
N GLU A 940 -16.30 54.00 -25.89
CA GLU A 940 -16.01 53.19 -27.09
C GLU A 940 -16.55 51.76 -26.90
N ILE A 941 -17.86 51.68 -27.01
CA ILE A 941 -18.74 50.54 -26.86
C ILE A 941 -19.76 50.76 -27.97
N HIS A 942 -19.45 50.34 -29.19
CA HIS A 942 -20.48 49.78 -30.06
C HIS A 942 -19.90 48.95 -31.21
N ALA A 943 -20.51 47.75 -31.32
CA ALA A 943 -20.56 46.80 -32.43
C ALA A 943 -19.51 45.67 -32.47
N ALA A 944 -20.05 44.45 -32.23
CA ALA A 944 -19.53 43.12 -32.52
C ALA A 944 -18.57 42.46 -31.51
N GLY A 945 -19.15 41.78 -30.51
CA GLY A 945 -18.79 40.40 -30.10
C GLY A 945 -17.33 40.02 -29.77
N GLY A 946 -16.39 40.95 -29.64
CA GLY A 946 -14.98 40.71 -29.34
C GLY A 946 -14.57 41.24 -27.96
N ASN A 947 -13.53 40.64 -27.37
CA ASN A 947 -12.92 41.09 -26.12
C ASN A 947 -12.34 42.53 -26.27
N TYR A 948 -12.30 43.25 -25.16
CA TYR A 948 -11.97 44.69 -25.09
C TYR A 948 -10.53 44.93 -24.62
N ASP A 949 -9.85 45.90 -25.21
CA ASP A 949 -8.59 46.45 -24.68
C ASP A 949 -8.89 47.58 -23.69
N MET A 950 -8.33 47.48 -22.48
CA MET A 950 -8.28 48.59 -21.54
C MET A 950 -6.80 48.93 -21.33
N ALA A 951 -6.36 50.07 -21.83
CA ALA A 951 -5.01 50.57 -21.56
C ALA A 951 -4.96 51.14 -20.14
N ILE A 952 -4.37 50.41 -19.21
CA ILE A 952 -3.91 50.98 -17.94
C ILE A 952 -2.81 51.98 -18.31
N GLY A 953 -3.01 53.26 -18.01
CA GLY A 953 -2.06 54.32 -18.36
C GLY A 953 -0.62 53.91 -18.02
N SER A 954 0.25 53.89 -19.03
CA SER A 954 1.64 53.49 -18.92
C SER A 954 2.42 54.49 -18.07
N ASN A 955 2.51 54.26 -16.76
CA ASN A 955 3.61 54.79 -15.98
C ASN A 955 4.61 53.65 -15.77
N THR A 956 5.76 53.79 -16.42
CA THR A 956 6.94 52.94 -16.27
C THR A 956 7.29 52.79 -14.79
N PHE A 957 7.15 51.58 -14.27
CA PHE A 957 7.55 51.22 -12.93
C PHE A 957 9.05 50.89 -12.93
N ASN A 958 9.90 51.88 -13.18
CA ASN A 958 11.33 51.77 -12.93
C ASN A 958 11.94 53.16 -12.66
N ASP A 959 12.81 53.19 -11.63
CA ASP A 959 13.74 54.25 -11.21
C ASP A 959 13.28 55.50 -10.43
N ASP A 960 12.02 55.93 -10.44
CA ASP A 960 11.67 57.24 -9.84
C ASP A 960 11.55 57.30 -8.29
N ILE A 961 11.51 56.18 -7.57
CA ILE A 961 11.46 56.20 -6.09
C ILE A 961 12.84 56.43 -5.45
N LYS A 962 13.94 56.35 -6.23
CA LYS A 962 15.28 56.65 -5.69
C LYS A 962 15.73 58.11 -5.87
N ALA A 963 15.03 58.95 -6.63
CA ALA A 963 15.62 60.23 -7.06
C ALA A 963 14.83 61.52 -6.83
N HIS A 964 13.57 61.56 -6.36
CA HIS A 964 12.85 62.85 -6.27
C HIS A 964 12.50 63.29 -4.83
N LEU A 965 13.50 63.92 -4.21
CA LEU A 965 13.34 64.98 -3.21
C LEU A 965 12.76 66.25 -3.89
N ILE A 966 11.52 66.61 -3.52
CA ILE A 966 10.89 67.96 -3.53
C ILE A 966 10.95 68.80 -4.84
N ARG A 967 9.80 69.00 -5.53
CA ARG A 967 9.12 70.31 -5.78
C ARG A 967 7.85 70.19 -6.67
N ASN A 968 6.68 70.31 -6.02
CA ASN A 968 5.49 71.16 -6.28
C ASN A 968 4.80 71.25 -7.67
N GLU A 969 3.48 70.92 -7.75
CA GLU A 969 2.33 71.85 -7.92
C GLU A 969 1.02 71.14 -8.36
N ALA A 970 0.17 70.73 -7.40
CA ALA A 970 -1.32 70.62 -7.45
C ALA A 970 -1.84 70.03 -6.11
N PRO A 971 -3.04 70.41 -5.61
CA PRO A 971 -3.39 70.23 -4.20
C PRO A 971 -3.95 68.83 -3.90
N GLY A 972 -3.40 68.19 -2.86
CA GLY A 972 -4.00 67.02 -2.23
C GLY A 972 -3.07 65.81 -2.13
N THR A 973 -1.93 65.93 -1.46
CA THR A 973 -1.18 64.78 -0.96
C THR A 973 -0.79 65.05 0.49
N TYR A 974 -1.50 64.44 1.44
CA TYR A 974 -1.09 64.47 2.83
C TYR A 974 -0.14 63.30 3.08
N LEU A 975 1.15 63.60 3.11
CA LEU A 975 2.13 62.79 3.82
C LEU A 975 2.00 63.22 5.30
N GLN A 976 1.43 62.38 6.15
CA GLN A 976 1.61 62.56 7.60
C GLN A 976 2.30 61.34 8.20
N THR A 977 3.54 61.63 8.58
CA THR A 977 4.48 60.86 9.38
C THR A 977 3.88 60.33 10.67
N CYS A 978 4.36 59.16 11.09
CA CYS A 978 4.19 58.54 12.41
C CYS A 978 4.04 59.56 13.55
N ASN A 979 3.05 59.33 14.43
CA ASN A 979 2.85 60.11 15.65
C ASN A 979 4.05 59.86 16.60
N PRO A 980 4.85 60.87 16.97
CA PRO A 980 6.06 60.65 17.76
C PRO A 980 5.71 60.30 19.20
N CYS A 981 6.03 59.09 19.66
CA CYS A 981 5.88 58.69 21.06
C CYS A 981 6.90 59.37 22.01
N GLY A 982 7.74 60.27 21.50
CA GLY A 982 8.66 61.13 22.28
C GLY A 982 9.70 60.41 23.12
N LYS A 983 9.85 59.07 23.00
CA LYS A 983 10.65 58.27 23.94
C LYS A 983 11.62 57.25 23.32
N CYS A 984 11.75 57.16 22.00
CA CYS A 984 12.78 56.31 21.40
C CYS A 984 13.81 57.12 20.61
N THR A 985 15.08 56.86 20.90
CA THR A 985 16.26 57.50 20.30
C THR A 985 16.43 57.19 18.81
N SER A 986 15.71 56.19 18.29
CA SER A 986 15.73 55.83 16.86
C SER A 986 14.91 56.78 15.97
N CYS A 987 14.02 57.62 16.53
CA CYS A 987 13.24 58.59 15.76
C CYS A 987 13.93 59.96 15.58
N LEU A 988 15.08 60.21 16.23
CA LEU A 988 15.78 61.50 16.19
C LEU A 988 16.96 61.56 15.19
N LYS A 989 17.19 60.51 14.39
CA LYS A 989 18.35 60.42 13.48
C LYS A 989 18.03 60.11 12.01
N LYS A 990 16.79 60.27 11.56
CA LYS A 990 16.44 60.20 10.13
C LYS A 990 15.57 61.36 9.71
#